data_AF-A0A9Q1K8A7-F1
#
_entry.id   AF-A0A9Q1K8A7-F1
#
_cell.length_a   1.000
_cell.length_b   1.000
_cell.length_c   1.000
_cell.angle_alpha   90.00
_cell.angle_beta   90.00
_cell.angle_gamma   90.00
#
_symmetry.space_group_name_H-M   'P 1'
#
loop_
_entity.id
_entity.type
_entity.pdbx_description
1 polymer ?
#
loop_
_entity_poly.entity_id
_entity_poly.type
_entity_poly.pdbx_seq_one_letter_code
_entity_poly.pdbx_strand_id
1 'polypeptide(L)'
;MRAQLWQFAQRTTALPFGRGAFTLATTCTLLTEALSVPKLVLSGRLPAQQNATVCIVSSLCCCFSRSIATLPSFLLPVVDAIGASDVLAMAFSSNVCFHTPIFSALKNCHVYLERHWLIEAISFLAESSVTSFWVNLDPNIRNLQELRSWPEFHNAVAAGLRLAPFQGKISRTWIIYNQPEESNAIHAGLLFALGLHGHLTVLTISDIFQYYSKEHESTTVGLMLGLAASYRGTMQPTMSKSFLVHLPGYHPSSFPELEVPTLLQSAALMSLGLLFEGSTHPQTMQFLLAEIGHRSGGDNVLEREGYAVSAGFALGLVALGEIPVEAIDRRTPARCWTGNPVNVDVTAPGAIISLALMFLKTESEVIVARLSIPQTNFELQYLRPDFIMLRVIARNLIMWSRIYPSREWVESQIPRIVKDGIEDLEDDKNEMGEVDEEAVVQAYVNIVAGACISLGLKYAGSRNGNAQELLYNYAIYFLNEIKPVSGSAGGTFPRGLSKFVDRSTLELCLHLVVLSLALVMAGSGNLRTFRLLRFLRSRNSSDGQANFGIQMAVSLAIGFLFLGGGMRSFSTSRSAIAALLITLYPRFPTGTNDNRCHLQAYRHFYVLATEARWIQTVDVDTGLPVYAPLEITMKETEQHAETSFCEVTPCILPERAILKSVRVCGPRYWPQIMELTPEDKPWWVSDDKNHPFNYGVLYIKRKVGACSYVDDPVGCQSLISRAMNKAFSLTGVRSHASNTNSLAEPGSDRVDQLVSTFSSDPSLIAFAQLCCDSSSNSRSDVDFQEFCLQVLFECVSKDRPALLQVYMCLYAIIRSMTDQVQNEIVLSSDSLSISDLKLLMAYNEALLRGRLTTSSDGTVQSKFLGSLRKRIGELINYSEEVKTDLRTYFASGKWPDKLRGEKCLLLLSWYLQWFNVPSPSVVQKALAKIKPKLKTSSSVPLLRLMLPRTHVTVISEISSSLLSS
;
A
#
# COMPACT_ATOMS: atom_id res chain seq x y z
N MET A 1 16.30 39.86 -6.26
CA MET A 1 15.24 39.39 -7.17
C MET A 1 15.73 38.41 -8.23
N ARG A 2 16.47 38.81 -9.28
CA ARG A 2 16.95 37.87 -10.33
C ARG A 2 17.78 36.69 -9.77
N ALA A 3 18.73 36.98 -8.87
CA ALA A 3 19.52 35.95 -8.20
C ALA A 3 18.69 34.99 -7.33
N GLN A 4 17.63 35.49 -6.68
CA GLN A 4 16.70 34.66 -5.91
C GLN A 4 15.83 33.79 -6.83
N LEU A 5 15.34 34.36 -7.94
CA LEU A 5 14.58 33.62 -8.93
C LEU A 5 15.41 32.51 -9.56
N TRP A 6 16.69 32.76 -9.84
CA TRP A 6 17.65 31.76 -10.32
C TRP A 6 17.80 30.58 -9.35
N GLN A 7 17.90 30.85 -8.05
CA GLN A 7 17.97 29.79 -7.03
C GLN A 7 16.67 28.98 -6.94
N PHE A 8 15.52 29.66 -7.02
CA PHE A 8 14.24 28.97 -7.12
C PHE A 8 14.15 28.11 -8.39
N ALA A 9 14.72 28.56 -9.51
CA ALA A 9 14.76 27.79 -10.74
C ALA A 9 15.68 26.57 -10.65
N GLN A 10 16.83 26.65 -9.97
CA GLN A 10 17.66 25.47 -9.68
C GLN A 10 16.89 24.41 -8.86
N ARG A 11 16.04 24.85 -7.92
CA ARG A 11 15.13 23.95 -7.21
C ARG A 11 14.04 23.39 -8.13
N THR A 12 13.37 24.24 -8.91
CA THR A 12 12.27 23.85 -9.80
C THR A 12 12.73 22.86 -10.88
N THR A 13 13.93 23.05 -11.43
CA THR A 13 14.54 22.15 -12.42
C THR A 13 14.90 20.78 -11.85
N ALA A 14 15.10 20.66 -10.53
CA ALA A 14 15.37 19.40 -9.84
C ALA A 14 14.09 18.66 -9.36
N LEU A 15 12.94 19.34 -9.28
CA LEU A 15 11.67 18.72 -8.86
C LEU A 15 11.21 17.51 -9.69
N PRO A 16 11.47 17.42 -11.01
CA PRO A 16 11.04 16.27 -11.81
C PRO A 16 11.50 14.91 -11.29
N PHE A 17 12.69 14.81 -10.69
CA PHE A 17 13.21 13.53 -10.16
C PHE A 17 12.30 12.96 -9.08
N GLY A 18 11.96 13.78 -8.08
CA GLY A 18 11.03 13.40 -7.02
C GLY A 18 9.60 13.24 -7.50
N ARG A 19 9.15 14.10 -8.42
CA ARG A 19 7.78 14.02 -8.97
C ARG A 19 7.54 12.70 -9.70
N GLY A 20 8.51 12.23 -10.48
CA GLY A 20 8.44 10.94 -11.16
C GLY A 20 8.25 9.78 -10.17
N ALA A 21 9.02 9.79 -9.08
CA ALA A 21 8.91 8.78 -8.03
C ALA A 21 7.56 8.86 -7.30
N PHE A 22 7.10 10.08 -7.00
CA PHE A 22 5.81 10.32 -6.35
C PHE A 22 4.64 9.82 -7.18
N THR A 23 4.59 10.13 -8.48
CA THR A 23 3.46 9.77 -9.35
C THR A 23 3.62 8.43 -10.07
N LEU A 24 4.64 7.63 -9.74
CA LEU A 24 4.98 6.40 -10.46
C LEU A 24 3.78 5.42 -10.53
N ALA A 25 3.38 5.06 -11.76
CA ALA A 25 2.31 4.11 -12.04
C ALA A 25 0.94 4.45 -11.41
N THR A 26 0.58 5.73 -11.33
CA THR A 26 -0.66 6.20 -10.66
C THR A 26 -1.83 6.47 -11.60
N THR A 27 -1.60 6.71 -12.90
CA THR A 27 -2.69 7.07 -13.85
C THR A 27 -2.81 6.07 -14.98
N CYS A 28 -4.03 5.65 -15.27
CA CYS A 28 -4.37 4.96 -16.52
C CYS A 28 -4.68 6.03 -17.59
N THR A 29 -3.99 5.99 -18.73
CA THR A 29 -4.28 6.88 -19.86
C THR A 29 -5.14 6.19 -20.90
N LEU A 30 -6.08 6.93 -21.47
CA LEU A 30 -6.79 6.52 -22.67
C LEU A 30 -5.82 6.51 -23.84
N LEU A 31 -5.67 5.37 -24.52
CA LEU A 31 -4.75 5.19 -25.67
C LEU A 31 -5.11 6.05 -26.90
N THR A 32 -6.18 6.83 -26.83
CA THR A 32 -6.63 7.75 -27.90
C THR A 32 -6.03 9.15 -27.79
N GLU A 33 -5.44 9.52 -26.65
CA GLU A 33 -4.91 10.86 -26.41
C GLU A 33 -3.37 10.85 -26.36
N ALA A 34 -2.76 11.96 -26.79
CA ALA A 34 -1.33 12.20 -26.56
C ALA A 34 -1.06 12.44 -25.07
N LEU A 35 0.07 11.95 -24.57
CA LEU A 35 0.40 12.14 -23.15
C LEU A 35 0.71 13.62 -22.87
N SER A 36 -0.09 14.24 -22.00
CA SER A 36 0.16 15.62 -21.57
C SER A 36 1.33 15.69 -20.59
N VAL A 37 2.44 16.27 -21.06
CA VAL A 37 3.59 16.62 -20.22
C VAL A 37 3.36 18.01 -19.62
N PRO A 38 3.37 18.16 -18.27
CA PRO A 38 3.21 19.47 -17.63
C PRO A 38 4.37 20.40 -18.02
N LYS A 39 4.09 21.67 -18.32
CA LYS A 39 5.12 22.63 -18.72
C LYS A 39 6.00 23.01 -17.53
N LEU A 40 7.32 22.98 -17.70
CA LEU A 40 8.26 23.43 -16.68
C LEU A 40 8.40 24.96 -16.77
N VAL A 41 7.73 25.68 -15.86
CA VAL A 41 7.70 27.15 -15.88
C VAL A 41 8.74 27.71 -14.91
N LEU A 42 9.71 28.46 -15.44
CA LEU A 42 10.75 29.15 -14.67
C LEU A 42 10.43 30.65 -14.53
N SER A 43 9.28 30.94 -13.92
CA SER A 43 8.80 32.30 -13.66
C SER A 43 8.32 32.46 -12.22
N GLY A 44 8.59 33.61 -11.60
CA GLY A 44 8.08 33.98 -10.28
C GLY A 44 6.99 35.04 -10.37
N ARG A 45 6.08 35.08 -9.40
CA ARG A 45 5.09 36.17 -9.23
C ARG A 45 5.53 37.09 -8.10
N LEU A 46 5.35 38.40 -8.28
CA LEU A 46 5.65 39.43 -7.29
C LEU A 46 4.35 39.93 -6.64
N PRO A 47 4.05 39.54 -5.39
CA PRO A 47 2.80 39.93 -4.72
C PRO A 47 2.68 41.46 -4.56
N ALA A 48 3.80 42.13 -4.28
CA ALA A 48 3.86 43.57 -4.08
C ALA A 48 3.65 44.41 -5.36
N GLN A 49 3.66 43.78 -6.55
CA GLN A 49 3.50 44.44 -7.84
C GLN A 49 2.33 43.83 -8.63
N GLN A 50 1.14 43.75 -8.02
CA GLN A 50 -0.07 43.18 -8.67
C GLN A 50 0.16 41.78 -9.30
N ASN A 51 0.93 40.92 -8.64
CA ASN A 51 1.31 39.60 -9.17
C ASN A 51 2.07 39.64 -10.52
N ALA A 52 2.82 40.71 -10.79
CA ALA A 52 3.71 40.80 -11.94
C ALA A 52 4.61 39.55 -12.03
N THR A 53 4.68 38.94 -13.21
CA THR A 53 5.50 37.76 -13.45
C THR A 53 6.90 38.17 -13.89
N VAL A 54 7.91 37.52 -13.33
CA VAL A 54 9.31 37.66 -13.73
C VAL A 54 9.78 36.33 -14.27
N CYS A 55 10.23 36.28 -15.52
CA CYS A 55 10.74 35.07 -16.16
C CYS A 55 12.27 35.14 -16.26
N ILE A 56 12.94 33.99 -16.14
CA ILE A 56 14.39 33.88 -16.36
C ILE A 56 14.74 33.83 -17.86
N VAL A 57 13.80 33.42 -18.70
CA VAL A 57 14.04 33.16 -20.13
C VAL A 57 13.13 34.04 -20.98
N SER A 58 13.71 34.74 -21.96
CA SER A 58 12.99 35.25 -23.11
C SER A 58 12.93 34.15 -24.18
N SER A 59 11.74 33.61 -24.42
CA SER A 59 11.49 32.86 -25.66
C SER A 59 10.08 33.17 -26.08
N LEU A 60 9.95 33.79 -27.26
CA LEU A 60 8.70 33.93 -27.99
C LEU A 60 8.00 32.57 -28.06
N CYS A 61 6.96 32.36 -27.26
CA CYS A 61 5.88 31.47 -27.63
C CYS A 61 4.64 32.34 -27.82
N CYS A 62 4.71 33.17 -28.87
CA CYS A 62 3.51 33.65 -29.55
C CYS A 62 2.78 32.42 -30.12
N CYS A 63 1.45 32.50 -30.18
CA CYS A 63 0.52 31.46 -30.67
C CYS A 63 0.10 30.40 -29.64
N PHE A 64 -0.78 30.77 -28.72
CA PHE A 64 -2.16 30.24 -28.69
C PHE A 64 -2.95 31.07 -27.65
N SER A 65 -3.58 32.13 -28.12
CA SER A 65 -4.64 32.82 -27.39
C SER A 65 -5.97 32.46 -28.03
N ARG A 66 -7.02 32.46 -27.20
CA ARG A 66 -8.45 32.21 -27.48
C ARG A 66 -8.89 30.75 -27.40
N SER A 67 -9.21 30.35 -26.17
CA SER A 67 -10.51 29.79 -25.77
C SER A 67 -10.35 29.06 -24.44
N ILE A 68 -10.76 29.74 -23.38
CA ILE A 68 -11.40 29.27 -22.14
C ILE A 68 -11.17 30.43 -21.15
N ALA A 69 -11.88 31.53 -21.44
CA ALA A 69 -12.13 32.58 -20.46
C ALA A 69 -13.53 32.29 -19.90
N THR A 70 -13.62 31.34 -18.99
CA THR A 70 -14.72 31.18 -18.04
C THR A 70 -14.25 30.19 -16.97
N LEU A 71 -14.27 30.64 -15.70
CA LEU A 71 -13.77 30.01 -14.48
C LEU A 71 -12.23 30.03 -14.32
N PRO A 72 -11.65 30.83 -13.39
CA PRO A 72 -12.06 30.88 -11.98
C PRO A 72 -11.97 32.28 -11.35
N SER A 73 -13.11 32.89 -11.01
CA SER A 73 -13.19 34.07 -10.13
C SER A 73 -14.09 33.85 -8.91
N PHE A 74 -14.59 32.62 -8.70
CA PHE A 74 -15.55 32.31 -7.63
C PHE A 74 -15.03 31.38 -6.52
N LEU A 75 -13.82 30.85 -6.60
CA LEU A 75 -13.34 29.84 -5.64
C LEU A 75 -12.34 30.32 -4.59
N LEU A 76 -11.77 31.52 -4.71
CA LEU A 76 -10.92 32.06 -3.65
C LEU A 76 -11.71 32.72 -2.49
N PRO A 77 -12.84 33.43 -2.71
CA PRO A 77 -13.57 34.04 -1.59
C PRO A 77 -14.51 33.08 -0.84
N VAL A 78 -14.85 31.93 -1.44
CA VAL A 78 -15.79 30.96 -0.82
C VAL A 78 -15.08 30.01 0.15
N VAL A 79 -13.79 29.74 -0.06
CA VAL A 79 -12.97 28.86 0.80
C VAL A 79 -12.70 29.51 2.17
N ASP A 80 -12.70 30.84 2.25
CA ASP A 80 -12.57 31.56 3.52
C ASP A 80 -13.92 31.77 4.24
N ALA A 81 -15.06 31.63 3.54
CA ALA A 81 -16.39 31.96 4.08
C ALA A 81 -17.24 30.72 4.44
N ILE A 82 -16.99 29.56 3.82
CA ILE A 82 -17.72 28.32 4.10
C ILE A 82 -16.67 27.29 4.47
N GLY A 83 -16.65 26.87 5.73
CA GLY A 83 -15.66 25.93 6.26
C GLY A 83 -15.45 24.72 5.33
N ALA A 84 -14.19 24.27 5.25
CA ALA A 84 -13.73 23.23 4.31
C ALA A 84 -14.49 21.88 4.36
N SER A 85 -15.39 21.67 5.34
CA SER A 85 -16.27 20.50 5.39
C SER A 85 -17.34 20.49 4.29
N ASP A 86 -17.89 21.66 3.93
CA ASP A 86 -19.14 21.70 3.16
C ASP A 86 -18.89 21.74 1.64
N VAL A 87 -17.74 22.28 1.22
CA VAL A 87 -17.31 22.29 -0.20
C VAL A 87 -16.92 20.89 -0.67
N LEU A 88 -16.33 20.07 0.21
CA LEU A 88 -16.04 18.66 -0.07
C LEU A 88 -17.32 17.82 -0.06
N ALA A 89 -18.26 18.05 0.85
CA ALA A 89 -19.56 17.39 0.85
C ALA A 89 -20.38 17.67 -0.43
N MET A 90 -20.30 18.88 -0.99
CA MET A 90 -20.93 19.22 -2.28
C MET A 90 -20.25 18.58 -3.50
N ALA A 91 -18.93 18.34 -3.44
CA ALA A 91 -18.19 17.67 -4.53
C ALA A 91 -18.45 16.15 -4.57
N PHE A 92 -18.81 15.52 -3.44
CA PHE A 92 -19.17 14.10 -3.37
C PHE A 92 -20.65 13.82 -3.65
N SER A 93 -21.53 14.82 -3.54
CA SER A 93 -22.97 14.66 -3.84
C SER A 93 -23.34 14.96 -5.30
N SER A 94 -22.42 15.52 -6.09
CA SER A 94 -22.66 15.85 -7.50
C SER A 94 -21.85 14.95 -8.44
N ASN A 95 -22.56 14.24 -9.33
CA ASN A 95 -22.02 13.37 -10.40
C ASN A 95 -21.26 14.16 -11.50
N VAL A 96 -20.48 15.17 -11.14
CA VAL A 96 -19.75 16.01 -12.10
C VAL A 96 -18.31 15.53 -12.24
N CYS A 97 -18.02 14.86 -13.37
CA CYS A 97 -16.68 14.42 -13.74
C CYS A 97 -15.76 15.61 -14.04
N PHE A 98 -15.00 16.08 -13.05
CA PHE A 98 -13.88 16.98 -13.30
C PHE A 98 -12.63 16.18 -13.70
N HIS A 99 -12.34 16.14 -15.00
CA HIS A 99 -11.11 15.59 -15.59
C HIS A 99 -9.90 16.47 -15.26
N THR A 100 -9.37 16.37 -14.04
CA THR A 100 -8.02 16.87 -13.72
C THR A 100 -7.18 15.74 -13.09
N PRO A 101 -5.96 15.46 -13.61
CA PRO A 101 -5.16 14.31 -13.21
C PRO A 101 -4.74 14.33 -11.72
N ILE A 102 -4.66 15.52 -11.12
CA ILE A 102 -4.36 15.73 -9.69
C ILE A 102 -5.48 15.14 -8.81
N PHE A 103 -6.75 15.32 -9.18
CA PHE A 103 -7.88 14.82 -8.37
C PHE A 103 -8.00 13.29 -8.40
N SER A 104 -7.60 12.61 -9.49
CA SER A 104 -7.58 11.15 -9.55
C SER A 104 -6.53 10.53 -8.62
N ALA A 105 -5.34 11.13 -8.54
CA ALA A 105 -4.30 10.74 -7.59
C ALA A 105 -4.73 11.05 -6.16
N LEU A 106 -5.39 12.20 -5.91
CA LEU A 106 -5.90 12.57 -4.58
C LEU A 106 -7.05 11.67 -4.11
N LYS A 107 -7.90 11.15 -5.02
CA LYS A 107 -8.94 10.18 -4.69
C LYS A 107 -8.36 8.88 -4.10
N ASN A 108 -7.15 8.51 -4.53
CA ASN A 108 -6.40 7.36 -4.03
C ASN A 108 -5.45 7.71 -2.86
N CYS A 109 -4.99 8.96 -2.73
CA CYS A 109 -4.11 9.42 -1.64
C CYS A 109 -4.87 9.81 -0.35
N HIS A 110 -6.20 9.96 -0.39
CA HIS A 110 -7.02 10.37 0.77
C HIS A 110 -6.95 9.38 1.96
N VAL A 111 -6.29 8.24 1.75
CA VAL A 111 -6.26 7.12 2.68
C VAL A 111 -5.06 7.16 3.65
N TYR A 112 -4.14 8.13 3.49
CA TYR A 112 -2.90 8.19 4.31
C TYR A 112 -2.56 9.53 4.96
N LEU A 113 -3.26 10.62 4.66
CA LEU A 113 -2.87 11.98 5.10
C LEU A 113 -4.03 12.71 5.77
N GLU A 114 -3.86 13.14 7.03
CA GLU A 114 -4.81 14.05 7.67
C GLU A 114 -4.99 15.32 6.83
N ARG A 115 -6.21 15.88 6.84
CA ARG A 115 -6.75 16.90 5.92
C ARG A 115 -5.86 18.15 5.69
N HIS A 116 -4.96 18.49 6.62
CA HIS A 116 -4.09 19.66 6.51
C HIS A 116 -2.82 19.42 5.65
N TRP A 117 -2.38 18.18 5.52
CA TRP A 117 -1.14 17.78 4.83
C TRP A 117 -1.33 17.52 3.35
N LEU A 118 -2.58 17.20 2.95
CA LEU A 118 -2.99 17.07 1.57
C LEU A 118 -2.74 18.39 0.82
N ILE A 119 -3.04 19.54 1.43
CA ILE A 119 -2.89 20.88 0.83
C ILE A 119 -1.42 21.19 0.49
N GLU A 120 -0.46 20.67 1.26
CA GLU A 120 0.97 20.95 1.08
C GLU A 120 1.67 19.95 0.17
N ALA A 121 1.26 18.67 0.18
CA ALA A 121 1.60 17.72 -0.87
C ALA A 121 1.01 18.15 -2.23
N ILE A 122 -0.21 18.70 -2.20
CA ILE A 122 -0.81 19.38 -3.34
C ILE A 122 -0.02 20.64 -3.69
N SER A 123 0.53 21.40 -2.73
CA SER A 123 1.41 22.54 -3.04
C SER A 123 2.69 22.11 -3.77
N PHE A 124 3.30 20.97 -3.41
CA PHE A 124 4.39 20.35 -4.17
C PHE A 124 3.99 19.98 -5.60
N LEU A 125 2.73 19.58 -5.84
CA LEU A 125 2.18 19.29 -7.16
C LEU A 125 1.71 20.54 -7.93
N ALA A 126 1.14 21.54 -7.24
CA ALA A 126 0.43 22.69 -7.77
C ALA A 126 1.36 23.84 -8.18
N GLU A 127 2.59 23.90 -7.65
CA GLU A 127 3.64 24.81 -8.13
C GLU A 127 4.02 24.58 -9.62
N SER A 128 3.47 23.54 -10.28
CA SER A 128 3.74 23.19 -11.67
C SER A 128 2.68 23.59 -12.71
N SER A 129 1.56 24.21 -12.31
CA SER A 129 0.46 24.54 -13.23
C SER A 129 -0.09 25.96 -13.02
N VAL A 130 0.45 26.95 -13.73
CA VAL A 130 -0.06 28.33 -13.69
C VAL A 130 0.05 29.04 -15.06
N THR A 131 -1.05 29.65 -15.51
CA THR A 131 -1.22 30.41 -16.76
C THR A 131 -0.94 31.92 -16.60
N SER A 132 -0.71 32.62 -17.71
CA SER A 132 0.25 33.74 -17.92
C SER A 132 -0.30 35.16 -18.11
N PHE A 133 0.50 36.19 -17.76
CA PHE A 133 0.68 37.50 -18.44
C PHE A 133 2.15 37.96 -18.25
N TRP A 134 2.77 38.64 -19.24
CA TRP A 134 4.24 38.68 -19.45
C TRP A 134 4.89 40.08 -19.37
N VAL A 135 6.12 40.17 -18.83
CA VAL A 135 7.07 41.28 -19.04
C VAL A 135 8.48 40.72 -19.29
N ASN A 136 9.16 41.18 -20.35
CA ASN A 136 10.47 40.70 -20.83
C ASN A 136 11.66 41.46 -20.21
N LEU A 137 12.73 40.75 -19.81
CA LEU A 137 14.05 41.34 -19.48
C LEU A 137 15.24 40.42 -19.86
N ASP A 138 16.01 40.90 -20.86
CA ASP A 138 17.38 40.64 -21.37
C ASP A 138 17.96 39.25 -21.79
N PRO A 139 18.67 39.20 -22.95
CA PRO A 139 19.22 38.00 -23.63
C PRO A 139 20.66 37.59 -23.28
N ASN A 140 21.27 38.07 -22.19
CA ASN A 140 22.72 37.90 -21.93
C ASN A 140 23.15 36.59 -21.21
N ILE A 141 22.26 35.61 -21.01
CA ILE A 141 22.65 34.27 -20.54
C ILE A 141 23.06 33.45 -21.76
N ARG A 142 24.36 33.40 -22.06
CA ARG A 142 24.92 32.50 -23.08
C ARG A 142 24.50 31.06 -22.72
N ASN A 143 23.70 30.46 -23.61
CA ASN A 143 23.14 29.11 -23.61
C ASN A 143 21.92 28.81 -22.70
N LEU A 144 20.80 29.48 -23.00
CA LEU A 144 19.46 29.21 -22.42
C LEU A 144 18.88 27.83 -22.78
N GLN A 145 19.20 27.30 -23.96
CA GLN A 145 18.73 25.99 -24.44
C GLN A 145 19.39 24.84 -23.66
N GLU A 146 20.66 25.02 -23.33
CA GLU A 146 21.42 24.11 -22.47
C GLU A 146 20.75 23.97 -21.10
N LEU A 147 20.37 25.07 -20.45
CA LEU A 147 19.74 25.05 -19.12
C LEU A 147 18.37 24.33 -19.06
N ARG A 148 17.68 24.18 -20.19
CA ARG A 148 16.34 23.56 -20.25
C ARG A 148 16.34 22.09 -20.65
N SER A 149 17.31 21.67 -21.46
CA SER A 149 17.35 20.32 -22.07
C SER A 149 17.15 19.17 -21.08
N TRP A 150 18.04 19.03 -20.09
CA TRP A 150 17.96 17.98 -19.07
C TRP A 150 16.76 18.12 -18.12
N PRO A 151 16.43 19.32 -17.60
CA PRO A 151 15.22 19.48 -16.79
C PRO A 151 13.93 19.11 -17.54
N GLU A 152 13.81 19.45 -18.83
CA GLU A 152 12.68 19.06 -19.68
C GLU A 152 12.66 17.55 -19.95
N PHE A 153 13.82 16.93 -20.17
CA PHE A 153 13.97 15.49 -20.26
C PHE A 153 13.43 14.81 -19.00
N HIS A 154 13.90 15.19 -17.81
CA HIS A 154 13.45 14.60 -16.54
C HIS A 154 11.97 14.89 -16.26
N ASN A 155 11.48 16.06 -16.64
CA ASN A 155 10.07 16.44 -16.55
C ASN A 155 9.18 15.52 -17.40
N ALA A 156 9.63 15.18 -18.60
CA ALA A 156 8.94 14.22 -19.45
C ALA A 156 9.06 12.78 -18.94
N VAL A 157 10.22 12.38 -18.42
CA VAL A 157 10.38 11.07 -17.74
C VAL A 157 9.36 10.95 -16.61
N ALA A 158 9.26 11.96 -15.74
CA ALA A 158 8.30 11.97 -14.64
C ALA A 158 6.83 11.89 -15.12
N ALA A 159 6.51 12.51 -16.26
CA ALA A 159 5.18 12.42 -16.85
C ALA A 159 4.89 11.02 -17.43
N GLY A 160 5.87 10.41 -18.10
CA GLY A 160 5.76 9.05 -18.64
C GLY A 160 5.72 7.98 -17.55
N LEU A 161 6.47 8.17 -16.45
CA LEU A 161 6.45 7.25 -15.31
C LEU A 161 5.10 7.21 -14.60
N ARG A 162 4.26 8.25 -14.77
CA ARG A 162 2.89 8.28 -14.25
C ARG A 162 2.00 7.19 -14.82
N LEU A 163 2.30 6.70 -16.02
CA LEU A 163 1.54 5.66 -16.70
C LEU A 163 1.53 4.39 -15.86
N ALA A 164 0.34 3.95 -15.48
CA ALA A 164 0.16 2.65 -14.86
C ALA A 164 0.34 1.56 -15.94
N PRO A 165 1.16 0.53 -15.68
CA PRO A 165 1.35 -0.56 -16.65
C PRO A 165 0.10 -1.44 -16.85
N PHE A 166 -0.97 -1.21 -16.08
CA PHE A 166 -2.14 -2.07 -15.98
C PHE A 166 -3.38 -1.44 -16.62
N GLN A 167 -3.66 -1.84 -17.87
CA GLN A 167 -5.01 -2.05 -18.48
C GLN A 167 -4.97 -2.10 -20.02
N GLY A 168 -3.83 -1.76 -20.65
CA GLY A 168 -3.65 -1.94 -22.10
C GLY A 168 -2.17 -1.92 -22.48
N LYS A 169 -1.75 -2.85 -23.35
CA LYS A 169 -0.41 -2.80 -23.95
C LYS A 169 -0.34 -1.53 -24.81
N ILE A 170 0.61 -0.65 -24.50
CA ILE A 170 0.88 0.52 -25.34
C ILE A 170 1.24 0.02 -26.75
N SER A 171 0.52 0.50 -27.75
CA SER A 171 0.72 0.07 -29.14
C SER A 171 1.89 0.80 -29.78
N ARG A 172 2.50 0.16 -30.79
CA ARG A 172 3.52 0.79 -31.67
C ARG A 172 3.03 2.13 -32.22
N THR A 173 1.77 2.14 -32.68
CA THR A 173 1.14 3.29 -33.32
C THR A 173 1.02 4.48 -32.38
N TRP A 174 0.75 4.25 -31.09
CA TRP A 174 0.66 5.32 -30.11
C TRP A 174 2.03 5.97 -29.84
N ILE A 175 3.10 5.17 -29.78
CA ILE A 175 4.47 5.70 -29.59
C ILE A 175 4.87 6.59 -30.78
N ILE A 176 4.59 6.12 -32.00
CA ILE A 176 4.87 6.89 -33.24
C ILE A 176 3.97 8.13 -33.31
N TYR A 177 2.71 8.05 -32.89
CA TYR A 177 1.79 9.20 -32.87
C TYR A 177 2.27 10.33 -31.95
N ASN A 178 2.93 10.00 -30.84
CA ASN A 178 3.50 11.01 -29.94
C ASN A 178 4.86 11.55 -30.41
N GLN A 179 5.39 11.09 -31.54
CA GLN A 179 6.66 11.57 -32.08
C GLN A 179 6.50 13.01 -32.60
N PRO A 180 7.27 13.97 -32.08
CA PRO A 180 7.25 15.34 -32.58
C PRO A 180 7.92 15.45 -33.96
N GLU A 181 7.53 16.48 -34.72
CA GLU A 181 8.15 16.84 -36.00
C GLU A 181 9.65 17.12 -35.80
N GLU A 182 9.98 18.01 -34.86
CA GLU A 182 11.34 18.31 -34.42
C GLU A 182 11.74 17.47 -33.19
N SER A 183 12.97 16.95 -33.19
CA SER A 183 13.53 16.22 -32.05
C SER A 183 13.66 17.13 -30.83
N ASN A 184 13.05 16.74 -29.71
CA ASN A 184 13.08 17.50 -28.47
C ASN A 184 13.43 16.60 -27.26
N ALA A 185 13.92 17.23 -26.19
CA ALA A 185 14.25 16.54 -24.95
C ALA A 185 13.03 15.92 -24.24
N ILE A 186 11.84 16.48 -24.49
CA ILE A 186 10.57 15.98 -23.93
C ILE A 186 10.27 14.57 -24.47
N HIS A 187 10.30 14.38 -25.79
CA HIS A 187 10.06 13.07 -26.41
C HIS A 187 11.13 12.05 -26.01
N ALA A 188 12.38 12.50 -25.91
CA ALA A 188 13.48 11.69 -25.39
C ALA A 188 13.20 11.13 -23.99
N GLY A 189 12.73 11.98 -23.07
CA GLY A 189 12.37 11.57 -21.72
C GLY A 189 11.15 10.64 -21.68
N LEU A 190 10.18 10.86 -22.57
CA LEU A 190 9.01 9.98 -22.70
C LEU A 190 9.42 8.58 -23.15
N LEU A 191 10.26 8.45 -24.19
CA LEU A 191 10.80 7.16 -24.64
C LEU A 191 11.50 6.43 -23.50
N PHE A 192 12.35 7.13 -22.74
CA PHE A 192 13.04 6.52 -21.61
C PHE A 192 12.08 5.99 -20.54
N ALA A 193 11.06 6.77 -20.17
CA ALA A 193 10.05 6.34 -19.19
C ALA A 193 9.23 5.14 -19.67
N LEU A 194 8.84 5.10 -20.94
CA LEU A 194 8.16 3.94 -21.54
C LEU A 194 9.06 2.70 -21.51
N GLY A 195 10.36 2.91 -21.71
CA GLY A 195 11.37 1.86 -21.63
C GLY A 195 11.53 1.27 -20.23
N LEU A 196 11.54 2.12 -19.20
CA LEU A 196 11.58 1.71 -17.79
C LEU A 196 10.33 0.91 -17.36
N HIS A 197 9.19 1.14 -18.00
CA HIS A 197 7.97 0.33 -17.83
C HIS A 197 7.94 -0.95 -18.69
N GLY A 198 8.92 -1.15 -19.59
CA GLY A 198 8.98 -2.32 -20.46
C GLY A 198 8.15 -2.22 -21.75
N HIS A 199 7.65 -1.03 -22.10
CA HIS A 199 6.73 -0.85 -23.23
C HIS A 199 7.42 -0.65 -24.60
N LEU A 200 8.74 -0.51 -24.65
CA LEU A 200 9.46 -0.31 -25.92
C LEU A 200 9.72 -1.60 -26.71
N THR A 201 9.38 -2.77 -26.17
CA THR A 201 9.48 -4.07 -26.88
C THR A 201 8.67 -4.14 -28.17
N VAL A 202 7.69 -3.24 -28.32
CA VAL A 202 6.77 -3.17 -29.46
C VAL A 202 7.39 -2.43 -30.67
N LEU A 203 8.51 -1.72 -30.50
CA LEU A 203 9.21 -1.02 -31.58
C LEU A 203 9.98 -1.99 -32.48
N THR A 204 9.94 -1.71 -33.78
CA THR A 204 10.72 -2.45 -34.78
C THR A 204 12.10 -1.82 -34.98
N ILE A 205 13.05 -2.59 -35.53
CA ILE A 205 14.42 -2.11 -35.81
C ILE A 205 14.41 -0.89 -36.74
N SER A 206 13.47 -0.83 -37.70
CA SER A 206 13.31 0.33 -38.58
C SER A 206 12.91 1.59 -37.83
N ASP A 207 12.05 1.48 -36.81
CA ASP A 207 11.66 2.63 -35.98
C ASP A 207 12.86 3.12 -35.16
N ILE A 208 13.60 2.17 -34.60
CA ILE A 208 14.80 2.46 -33.80
C ILE A 208 15.85 3.19 -34.66
N PHE A 209 16.09 2.69 -35.87
CA PHE A 209 17.00 3.34 -36.82
C PHE A 209 16.52 4.75 -37.19
N GLN A 210 15.22 4.94 -37.45
CA GLN A 210 14.66 6.26 -37.74
C GLN A 210 14.88 7.26 -36.61
N TYR A 211 14.83 6.81 -35.35
CA TYR A 211 15.18 7.68 -34.21
C TYR A 211 16.67 8.02 -34.17
N TYR A 212 17.58 7.07 -34.44
CA TYR A 212 19.01 7.35 -34.48
C TYR A 212 19.41 8.26 -35.66
N SER A 213 18.75 8.14 -36.81
CA SER A 213 19.00 9.00 -37.98
C SER A 213 18.72 10.48 -37.73
N LYS A 214 17.98 10.84 -36.67
CA LYS A 214 17.73 12.24 -36.30
C LYS A 214 18.90 12.92 -35.58
N GLU A 215 19.96 12.18 -35.23
CA GLU A 215 21.22 12.67 -34.62
C GLU A 215 21.05 13.55 -33.36
N HIS A 216 19.90 13.45 -32.68
CA HIS A 216 19.64 14.19 -31.46
C HIS A 216 20.12 13.40 -30.23
N GLU A 217 21.09 13.93 -29.50
CA GLU A 217 21.78 13.22 -28.41
C GLU A 217 20.80 12.72 -27.32
N SER A 218 19.95 13.59 -26.78
CA SER A 218 19.04 13.21 -25.69
C SER A 218 18.06 12.11 -26.12
N THR A 219 17.57 12.15 -27.36
CA THR A 219 16.66 11.13 -27.90
C THR A 219 17.36 9.79 -28.04
N THR A 220 18.61 9.80 -28.50
CA THR A 220 19.46 8.61 -28.59
C THR A 220 19.70 8.00 -27.20
N VAL A 221 20.08 8.82 -26.20
CA VAL A 221 20.24 8.36 -24.81
C VAL A 221 18.95 7.76 -24.26
N GLY A 222 17.83 8.48 -24.37
CA GLY A 222 16.55 8.05 -23.82
C GLY A 222 16.03 6.77 -24.47
N LEU A 223 16.20 6.63 -25.79
CA LEU A 223 15.85 5.42 -26.52
C LEU A 223 16.74 4.24 -26.15
N MET A 224 18.07 4.41 -26.10
CA MET A 224 19.01 3.33 -25.78
C MET A 224 18.78 2.77 -24.38
N LEU A 225 18.76 3.65 -23.36
CA LEU A 225 18.53 3.23 -21.98
C LEU A 225 17.12 2.64 -21.80
N GLY A 226 16.13 3.18 -22.51
CA GLY A 226 14.77 2.67 -22.49
C GLY A 226 14.64 1.28 -23.10
N LEU A 227 15.25 1.05 -24.28
CA LEU A 227 15.28 -0.26 -24.94
C LEU A 227 16.01 -1.28 -24.06
N ALA A 228 17.15 -0.90 -23.47
CA ALA A 228 17.90 -1.75 -22.58
C ALA A 228 17.12 -2.14 -21.32
N ALA A 229 16.38 -1.20 -20.72
CA ALA A 229 15.49 -1.49 -19.59
C ALA A 229 14.33 -2.42 -19.98
N SER A 230 13.78 -2.28 -21.19
CA SER A 230 12.72 -3.16 -21.71
C SER A 230 13.18 -4.58 -22.05
N TYR A 231 14.42 -4.71 -22.53
CA TYR A 231 15.05 -5.99 -22.88
C TYR A 231 16.01 -6.50 -21.80
N ARG A 232 15.87 -6.01 -20.57
CA ARG A 232 16.75 -6.31 -19.44
C ARG A 232 16.90 -7.81 -19.22
N GLY A 233 18.14 -8.30 -19.17
CA GLY A 233 18.48 -9.72 -18.97
C GLY A 233 18.09 -10.67 -20.11
N THR A 234 17.62 -10.18 -21.27
CA THR A 234 17.16 -11.04 -22.38
C THR A 234 18.26 -11.47 -23.35
N MET A 235 19.43 -10.82 -23.32
CA MET A 235 20.55 -11.08 -24.24
C MET A 235 20.20 -11.00 -25.74
N GLN A 236 19.21 -10.19 -26.13
CA GLN A 236 18.78 -10.11 -27.54
C GLN A 236 19.91 -9.56 -28.45
N PRO A 237 20.34 -10.30 -29.50
CA PRO A 237 21.51 -9.95 -30.31
C PRO A 237 21.29 -8.72 -31.20
N THR A 238 20.03 -8.41 -31.54
CA THR A 238 19.70 -7.23 -32.33
C THR A 238 19.95 -5.93 -31.56
N MET A 239 19.52 -5.89 -30.29
CA MET A 239 19.71 -4.73 -29.43
C MET A 239 21.17 -4.58 -29.03
N SER A 240 21.88 -5.69 -28.77
CA SER A 240 23.33 -5.62 -28.49
C SER A 240 24.11 -4.98 -29.64
N LYS A 241 23.85 -5.39 -30.89
CA LYS A 241 24.46 -4.76 -32.08
C LYS A 241 24.10 -3.27 -32.20
N SER A 242 22.84 -2.93 -31.93
CA SER A 242 22.37 -1.55 -31.93
C SER A 242 23.16 -0.67 -30.95
N PHE A 243 23.48 -1.17 -29.76
CA PHE A 243 24.23 -0.42 -28.77
C PHE A 243 25.73 -0.37 -29.08
N LEU A 244 26.31 -1.47 -29.55
CA LEU A 244 27.75 -1.59 -29.87
C LEU A 244 28.20 -0.65 -31.00
N VAL A 245 27.31 -0.26 -31.92
CA VAL A 245 27.61 0.73 -32.96
C VAL A 245 28.02 2.09 -32.37
N HIS A 246 27.54 2.44 -31.17
CA HIS A 246 27.89 3.68 -30.50
C HIS A 246 29.19 3.59 -29.67
N LEU A 247 29.91 2.46 -29.70
CA LEU A 247 31.15 2.24 -28.96
C LEU A 247 32.34 2.09 -29.91
N PRO A 248 33.20 3.12 -30.03
CA PRO A 248 34.37 3.09 -30.91
C PRO A 248 35.32 1.92 -30.62
N GLY A 249 35.44 1.50 -29.35
CA GLY A 249 36.28 0.36 -28.93
C GLY A 249 35.86 -0.99 -29.53
N TYR A 250 34.65 -1.11 -30.07
CA TYR A 250 34.16 -2.32 -30.72
C TYR A 250 34.35 -2.30 -32.25
N HIS A 251 34.63 -1.14 -32.85
CA HIS A 251 34.72 -1.00 -34.30
C HIS A 251 36.00 -1.67 -34.85
N PRO A 252 35.92 -2.43 -35.95
CA PRO A 252 37.11 -2.91 -36.64
C PRO A 252 37.98 -1.73 -37.11
N SER A 253 39.29 -1.94 -37.23
CA SER A 253 40.23 -0.90 -37.72
C SER A 253 39.97 -0.39 -39.14
N SER A 254 39.08 -1.05 -39.89
CA SER A 254 38.62 -0.65 -41.23
C SER A 254 37.36 0.23 -41.21
N PHE A 255 36.77 0.48 -40.04
CA PHE A 255 35.57 1.31 -39.88
C PHE A 255 35.95 2.80 -39.92
N PRO A 256 35.14 3.68 -40.55
CA PRO A 256 35.41 5.12 -40.57
C PRO A 256 35.45 5.70 -39.14
N GLU A 257 36.35 6.65 -38.88
CA GLU A 257 36.42 7.35 -37.61
C GLU A 257 35.12 8.12 -37.36
N LEU A 258 34.24 7.54 -36.53
CA LEU A 258 32.99 8.15 -36.10
C LEU A 258 33.21 8.80 -34.73
N GLU A 259 33.17 10.13 -34.69
CA GLU A 259 33.21 10.88 -33.43
C GLU A 259 31.85 10.74 -32.72
N VAL A 260 31.78 9.84 -31.75
CA VAL A 260 30.59 9.65 -30.90
C VAL A 260 30.77 10.41 -29.57
N PRO A 261 29.83 11.27 -29.15
CA PRO A 261 29.89 11.94 -27.86
C PRO A 261 30.02 10.98 -26.67
N THR A 262 30.85 11.33 -25.69
CA THR A 262 31.11 10.54 -24.46
C THR A 262 29.84 10.16 -23.69
N LEU A 263 28.83 11.03 -23.74
CA LEU A 263 27.50 10.83 -23.19
C LEU A 263 26.79 9.61 -23.80
N LEU A 264 26.82 9.50 -25.13
CA LEU A 264 26.20 8.39 -25.86
C LEU A 264 26.96 7.08 -25.62
N GLN A 265 28.30 7.15 -25.58
CA GLN A 265 29.11 5.98 -25.27
C GLN A 265 28.84 5.45 -23.85
N SER A 266 28.73 6.36 -22.87
CA SER A 266 28.37 6.00 -21.49
C SER A 266 27.00 5.32 -21.42
N ALA A 267 25.99 5.89 -22.11
CA ALA A 267 24.66 5.30 -22.20
C ALA A 267 24.67 3.93 -22.91
N ALA A 268 25.52 3.74 -23.92
CA ALA A 268 25.71 2.47 -24.63
C ALA A 268 26.28 1.37 -23.73
N LEU A 269 27.31 1.68 -22.93
CA LEU A 269 27.89 0.75 -21.97
C LEU A 269 26.86 0.30 -20.94
N MET A 270 26.13 1.24 -20.34
CA MET A 270 25.07 0.91 -19.39
C MET A 270 23.94 0.09 -20.03
N SER A 271 23.56 0.44 -21.25
CA SER A 271 22.54 -0.30 -22.02
C SER A 271 22.97 -1.74 -22.28
N LEU A 272 24.24 -1.97 -22.59
CA LEU A 272 24.83 -3.30 -22.75
C LEU A 272 24.82 -4.07 -21.41
N GLY A 273 25.16 -3.40 -20.30
CA GLY A 273 25.11 -3.98 -18.95
C GLY A 273 23.72 -4.46 -18.55
N LEU A 274 22.68 -3.65 -18.77
CA LEU A 274 21.28 -4.01 -18.49
C LEU A 274 20.77 -5.16 -19.36
N LEU A 275 21.13 -5.17 -20.65
CA LEU A 275 20.74 -6.23 -21.59
C LEU A 275 21.29 -7.61 -21.20
N PHE A 276 22.54 -7.64 -20.70
CA PHE A 276 23.25 -8.84 -20.28
C PHE A 276 23.23 -9.05 -18.76
N GLU A 277 22.33 -8.38 -18.03
CA GLU A 277 22.27 -8.46 -16.57
C GLU A 277 22.11 -9.92 -16.10
N GLY A 278 22.98 -10.35 -15.19
CA GLY A 278 22.99 -11.71 -14.62
C GLY A 278 23.33 -12.84 -15.61
N SER A 279 23.77 -12.53 -16.84
CA SER A 279 24.08 -13.55 -17.85
C SER A 279 25.49 -14.15 -17.75
N THR A 280 26.42 -13.47 -17.07
CA THR A 280 27.86 -13.82 -17.00
C THR A 280 28.53 -14.04 -18.36
N HIS A 281 28.06 -13.36 -19.42
CA HIS A 281 28.58 -13.56 -20.78
C HIS A 281 30.07 -13.17 -20.90
N PRO A 282 31.00 -14.13 -21.14
CA PRO A 282 32.44 -13.88 -20.99
C PRO A 282 33.01 -12.82 -21.93
N GLN A 283 32.57 -12.79 -23.20
CA GLN A 283 33.07 -11.83 -24.19
C GLN A 283 32.66 -10.41 -23.84
N THR A 284 31.41 -10.22 -23.39
CA THR A 284 30.89 -8.91 -22.96
C THR A 284 31.64 -8.44 -21.72
N MET A 285 31.91 -9.33 -20.76
CA MET A 285 32.68 -9.00 -19.57
C MET A 285 34.12 -8.59 -19.90
N GLN A 286 34.81 -9.33 -20.78
CA GLN A 286 36.17 -8.99 -21.22
C GLN A 286 36.22 -7.64 -21.95
N PHE A 287 35.23 -7.38 -22.80
CA PHE A 287 35.09 -6.09 -23.49
C PHE A 287 34.88 -4.94 -22.49
N LEU A 288 33.91 -5.06 -21.58
CA LEU A 288 33.62 -4.03 -20.57
C LEU A 288 34.81 -3.79 -19.62
N LEU A 289 35.56 -4.83 -19.27
CA LEU A 289 36.79 -4.70 -18.49
C LEU A 289 37.86 -3.87 -19.23
N ALA A 290 38.01 -4.09 -20.53
CA ALA A 290 38.93 -3.31 -21.36
C ALA A 290 38.49 -1.82 -21.42
N GLU A 291 37.19 -1.56 -21.44
CA GLU A 291 36.63 -0.20 -21.48
C GLU A 291 36.83 0.60 -20.19
N ILE A 292 36.92 -0.03 -19.01
CA ILE A 292 37.20 0.69 -17.75
C ILE A 292 38.54 1.42 -17.81
N GLY A 293 39.55 0.83 -18.46
CA GLY A 293 40.89 1.42 -18.62
C GLY A 293 41.10 2.17 -19.93
N HIS A 294 40.07 2.29 -20.76
CA HIS A 294 40.19 2.84 -22.11
C HIS A 294 40.41 4.36 -22.09
N ARG A 295 41.33 4.83 -22.95
CA ARG A 295 41.58 6.26 -23.16
C ARG A 295 40.79 6.68 -24.40
N SER A 296 39.59 7.23 -24.21
CA SER A 296 38.84 7.79 -25.34
C SER A 296 39.64 8.96 -25.96
N GLY A 297 39.58 9.08 -27.29
CA GLY A 297 40.31 10.10 -28.05
C GLY A 297 39.89 11.55 -27.80
N GLY A 298 38.86 11.81 -26.99
CA GLY A 298 38.37 13.16 -26.68
C GLY A 298 39.22 13.87 -25.62
N ASP A 299 39.45 15.18 -25.79
CA ASP A 299 40.36 16.02 -25.00
C ASP A 299 39.94 16.27 -23.53
N ASN A 300 38.67 16.02 -23.16
CA ASN A 300 38.17 16.30 -21.81
C ASN A 300 38.41 15.13 -20.83
N VAL A 301 39.46 15.24 -20.01
CA VAL A 301 39.80 14.26 -18.93
C VAL A 301 38.63 14.01 -17.96
N LEU A 302 37.77 15.01 -17.73
CA LEU A 302 36.67 14.96 -16.75
C LEU A 302 35.43 14.15 -17.21
N GLU A 303 35.17 14.05 -18.51
CA GLU A 303 34.05 13.22 -19.03
C GLU A 303 34.40 11.73 -19.05
N ARG A 304 35.68 11.40 -18.85
CA ARG A 304 36.18 10.02 -18.80
C ARG A 304 35.80 9.30 -17.51
N GLU A 305 35.57 10.02 -16.41
CA GLU A 305 35.13 9.42 -15.15
C GLU A 305 33.73 8.80 -15.29
N GLY A 306 32.76 9.54 -15.86
CA GLY A 306 31.40 9.03 -16.11
C GLY A 306 31.37 7.83 -17.06
N TYR A 307 32.29 7.79 -18.03
CA TYR A 307 32.48 6.64 -18.92
C TYR A 307 32.98 5.41 -18.16
N ALA A 308 34.08 5.55 -17.41
CA ALA A 308 34.66 4.45 -16.63
C ALA A 308 33.71 3.92 -15.55
N VAL A 309 32.96 4.81 -14.90
CA VAL A 309 31.91 4.44 -13.93
C VAL A 309 30.77 3.69 -14.63
N SER A 310 30.34 4.11 -15.83
CA SER A 310 29.32 3.40 -16.61
C SER A 310 29.79 2.00 -17.02
N ALA A 311 31.06 1.86 -17.44
CA ALA A 311 31.67 0.56 -17.75
C ALA A 311 31.73 -0.35 -16.51
N GLY A 312 32.10 0.21 -15.35
CA GLY A 312 32.14 -0.51 -14.07
C GLY A 312 30.77 -1.00 -13.60
N PHE A 313 29.74 -0.14 -13.68
CA PHE A 313 28.36 -0.55 -13.41
C PHE A 313 27.90 -1.63 -14.39
N ALA A 314 28.16 -1.47 -15.68
CA ALA A 314 27.77 -2.45 -16.70
C ALA A 314 28.43 -3.81 -16.45
N LEU A 315 29.74 -3.85 -16.18
CA LEU A 315 30.46 -5.08 -15.85
C LEU A 315 29.89 -5.74 -14.59
N GLY A 316 29.62 -4.94 -13.57
CA GLY A 316 28.96 -5.37 -12.34
C GLY A 316 27.58 -5.97 -12.56
N LEU A 317 26.75 -5.37 -13.41
CA LEU A 317 25.40 -5.86 -13.76
C LEU A 317 25.46 -7.19 -14.52
N VAL A 318 26.43 -7.39 -15.42
CA VAL A 318 26.55 -8.65 -16.17
C VAL A 318 26.84 -9.85 -15.26
N ALA A 319 27.62 -9.64 -14.19
CA ALA A 319 27.96 -10.68 -13.22
C ALA A 319 26.94 -10.81 -12.07
N LEU A 320 26.46 -9.69 -11.52
CA LEU A 320 25.43 -9.56 -10.47
C LEU A 320 25.44 -10.65 -9.37
N GLY A 321 26.55 -10.76 -8.63
CA GLY A 321 26.68 -11.72 -7.52
C GLY A 321 26.96 -13.16 -7.95
N GLU A 322 27.07 -13.45 -9.24
CA GLU A 322 27.39 -14.75 -9.80
C GLU A 322 28.74 -14.68 -10.53
N ILE A 323 29.77 -15.29 -9.94
CA ILE A 323 31.11 -15.32 -10.55
C ILE A 323 31.57 -16.76 -10.67
N PRO A 324 31.90 -17.24 -11.88
CA PRO A 324 32.79 -18.38 -12.03
C PRO A 324 34.21 -17.96 -11.65
N VAL A 325 34.71 -18.51 -10.54
CA VAL A 325 36.04 -18.24 -9.93
C VAL A 325 37.19 -18.31 -10.97
N GLU A 326 37.01 -19.07 -12.04
CA GLU A 326 37.99 -19.25 -13.13
C GLU A 326 38.21 -17.99 -14.01
N ALA A 327 37.27 -17.04 -14.04
CA ALA A 327 37.35 -15.85 -14.90
C ALA A 327 38.32 -14.78 -14.38
N ILE A 328 38.59 -14.76 -13.06
CA ILE A 328 39.51 -13.79 -12.43
C ILE A 328 40.96 -14.29 -12.47
N ASP A 329 41.16 -15.62 -12.58
CA ASP A 329 42.47 -16.25 -12.40
C ASP A 329 43.21 -16.59 -13.71
N ARG A 330 42.58 -16.40 -14.87
CA ARG A 330 43.21 -16.66 -16.18
C ARG A 330 43.29 -15.38 -17.04
N ARG A 331 44.39 -14.64 -16.84
CA ARG A 331 44.96 -13.58 -17.72
C ARG A 331 44.35 -12.17 -17.65
N THR A 332 44.36 -11.52 -16.48
CA THR A 332 44.13 -10.06 -16.41
C THR A 332 45.00 -9.40 -15.34
N PRO A 333 46.33 -9.51 -15.47
CA PRO A 333 47.14 -8.28 -15.41
C PRO A 333 48.28 -8.26 -16.43
N ALA A 334 48.32 -9.12 -17.46
CA ALA A 334 49.47 -9.16 -18.37
C ALA A 334 49.30 -8.38 -19.69
N ARG A 335 48.06 -8.02 -20.07
CA ARG A 335 47.78 -7.37 -21.37
C ARG A 335 47.34 -5.90 -21.29
N CYS A 336 47.07 -5.37 -20.08
CA CYS A 336 46.91 -3.93 -19.84
C CYS A 336 48.23 -3.21 -19.51
N TRP A 337 49.34 -3.95 -19.43
CA TRP A 337 50.65 -3.42 -19.06
C TRP A 337 51.53 -3.24 -20.30
N THR A 338 51.02 -2.50 -21.28
CA THR A 338 51.89 -1.86 -22.27
C THR A 338 52.12 -0.41 -21.84
N GLY A 339 53.12 -0.21 -20.97
CA GLY A 339 53.98 0.98 -20.94
C GLY A 339 53.46 2.31 -20.39
N ASN A 340 52.20 2.48 -19.97
CA ASN A 340 51.69 3.78 -19.49
C ASN A 340 51.02 3.70 -18.10
N PRO A 341 51.23 4.70 -17.21
CA PRO A 341 50.57 4.73 -15.91
C PRO A 341 49.05 4.81 -16.08
N VAL A 342 48.33 3.94 -15.38
CA VAL A 342 46.85 3.95 -15.29
C VAL A 342 46.44 5.14 -14.45
N ASN A 343 45.52 5.98 -14.95
CA ASN A 343 45.00 7.09 -14.17
C ASN A 343 43.99 6.57 -13.14
N VAL A 344 44.47 6.36 -11.91
CA VAL A 344 43.68 5.81 -10.80
C VAL A 344 42.44 6.67 -10.52
N ASP A 345 42.52 7.99 -10.69
CA ASP A 345 41.41 8.90 -10.41
C ASP A 345 40.19 8.68 -11.30
N VAL A 346 40.40 8.16 -12.51
CA VAL A 346 39.33 7.86 -13.47
C VAL A 346 38.85 6.41 -13.32
N THR A 347 39.76 5.46 -13.14
CA THR A 347 39.43 4.02 -13.19
C THR A 347 38.98 3.45 -11.85
N ALA A 348 39.43 4.01 -10.73
CA ALA A 348 39.12 3.51 -9.39
C ALA A 348 37.62 3.43 -9.06
N PRO A 349 36.78 4.46 -9.29
CA PRO A 349 35.37 4.38 -8.91
C PRO A 349 34.62 3.29 -9.70
N GLY A 350 34.88 3.17 -11.00
CA GLY A 350 34.31 2.10 -11.83
C GLY A 350 34.74 0.70 -11.38
N ALA A 351 36.02 0.51 -11.04
CA ALA A 351 36.53 -0.77 -10.56
C ALA A 351 35.95 -1.17 -9.18
N ILE A 352 35.86 -0.23 -8.23
CA ILE A 352 35.30 -0.48 -6.89
C ILE A 352 33.82 -0.90 -7.00
N ILE A 353 33.04 -0.20 -7.81
CA ILE A 353 31.62 -0.52 -8.04
C ILE A 353 31.46 -1.87 -8.75
N SER A 354 32.28 -2.14 -9.77
CA SER A 354 32.27 -3.43 -10.47
C SER A 354 32.50 -4.56 -9.48
N LEU A 355 33.52 -4.46 -8.61
CA LEU A 355 33.79 -5.46 -7.59
C LEU A 355 32.63 -5.60 -6.59
N ALA A 356 32.02 -4.49 -6.17
CA ALA A 356 30.86 -4.50 -5.27
C ALA A 356 29.68 -5.29 -5.86
N LEU A 357 29.37 -5.09 -7.14
CA LEU A 357 28.26 -5.74 -7.82
C LEU A 357 28.57 -7.18 -8.24
N MET A 358 29.79 -7.46 -8.66
CA MET A 358 30.26 -8.82 -8.97
C MET A 358 30.17 -9.73 -7.73
N PHE A 359 30.59 -9.25 -6.56
CA PHE A 359 30.61 -10.01 -5.31
C PHE A 359 29.42 -9.69 -4.38
N LEU A 360 28.33 -9.14 -4.92
CA LEU A 360 27.17 -8.69 -4.15
C LEU A 360 26.54 -9.84 -3.33
N LYS A 361 26.47 -9.67 -2.01
CA LYS A 361 25.95 -10.67 -1.05
C LYS A 361 26.66 -12.04 -1.10
N THR A 362 27.94 -12.07 -1.47
CA THR A 362 28.73 -13.32 -1.51
C THR A 362 29.48 -13.63 -0.21
N GLU A 363 29.57 -12.65 0.71
CA GLU A 363 30.32 -12.77 1.98
C GLU A 363 31.81 -13.13 1.80
N SER A 364 32.40 -12.79 0.65
CA SER A 364 33.79 -13.12 0.32
C SER A 364 34.81 -12.20 1.01
N GLU A 365 35.43 -12.68 2.08
CA GLU A 365 36.44 -11.92 2.84
C GLU A 365 37.71 -11.58 2.04
N VAL A 366 38.12 -12.44 1.09
CA VAL A 366 39.33 -12.25 0.27
C VAL A 366 39.28 -10.95 -0.54
N ILE A 367 38.11 -10.64 -1.11
CA ILE A 367 37.91 -9.44 -1.92
C ILE A 367 37.75 -8.21 -1.02
N VAL A 368 37.07 -8.36 0.11
CA VAL A 368 36.93 -7.29 1.10
C VAL A 368 38.29 -6.86 1.66
N ALA A 369 39.22 -7.80 1.84
CA ALA A 369 40.60 -7.50 2.24
C ALA A 369 41.36 -6.68 1.19
N ARG A 370 41.06 -6.87 -0.11
CA ARG A 370 41.63 -6.07 -1.21
C ARG A 370 41.01 -4.67 -1.32
N LEU A 371 39.80 -4.47 -0.79
CA LEU A 371 39.11 -3.19 -0.71
C LEU A 371 39.38 -2.47 0.63
N SER A 372 40.56 -2.65 1.23
CA SER A 372 40.88 -2.10 2.55
C SER A 372 40.69 -0.58 2.61
N ILE A 373 40.13 -0.13 3.75
CA ILE A 373 40.11 1.29 4.12
C ILE A 373 41.54 1.63 4.57
N PRO A 374 42.09 2.79 4.18
CA PRO A 374 43.44 3.22 4.59
C PRO A 374 43.69 3.03 6.08
N GLN A 375 44.82 2.41 6.43
CA GLN A 375 45.21 2.15 7.82
C GLN A 375 46.39 3.02 8.27
N THR A 376 46.99 3.77 7.35
CA THR A 376 48.15 4.64 7.61
C THR A 376 47.86 6.08 7.16
N ASN A 377 48.47 7.06 7.83
CA ASN A 377 48.29 8.48 7.50
C ASN A 377 48.78 8.80 6.07
N PHE A 378 49.82 8.11 5.61
CA PHE A 378 50.34 8.25 4.25
C PHE A 378 49.32 7.82 3.19
N GLU A 379 48.63 6.69 3.40
CA GLU A 379 47.57 6.23 2.49
C GLU A 379 46.36 7.17 2.48
N LEU A 380 46.02 7.78 3.62
CA LEU A 380 44.93 8.75 3.73
C LEU A 380 45.20 10.01 2.90
N GLN A 381 46.44 10.51 2.89
CA GLN A 381 46.82 11.69 2.10
C GLN A 381 46.80 11.46 0.59
N TYR A 382 47.09 10.24 0.14
CA TYR A 382 47.15 9.91 -1.29
C TYR A 382 45.78 9.54 -1.90
N LEU A 383 44.81 9.16 -1.07
CA LEU A 383 43.51 8.69 -1.54
C LEU A 383 42.42 9.76 -1.43
N ARG A 384 41.75 10.01 -2.55
CA ARG A 384 40.58 10.89 -2.60
C ARG A 384 39.49 10.40 -1.62
N PRO A 385 38.90 11.29 -0.78
CA PRO A 385 37.88 10.90 0.21
C PRO A 385 36.65 10.22 -0.39
N ASP A 386 36.23 10.62 -1.60
CA ASP A 386 35.11 10.01 -2.33
C ASP A 386 35.35 8.50 -2.58
N PHE A 387 36.60 8.06 -2.79
CA PHE A 387 36.95 6.66 -2.99
C PHE A 387 36.86 5.86 -1.69
N ILE A 388 37.15 6.50 -0.55
CA ILE A 388 36.99 5.88 0.76
C ILE A 388 35.51 5.53 0.99
N MET A 389 34.61 6.47 0.71
CA MET A 389 33.16 6.23 0.79
C MET A 389 32.73 5.06 -0.12
N LEU A 390 33.18 5.05 -1.39
CA LEU A 390 32.86 3.95 -2.31
C LEU A 390 33.40 2.59 -1.84
N ARG A 391 34.61 2.54 -1.25
CA ARG A 391 35.16 1.32 -0.67
C ARG A 391 34.32 0.82 0.50
N VAL A 392 33.88 1.71 1.39
CA VAL A 392 32.99 1.34 2.51
C VAL A 392 31.68 0.75 1.99
N ILE A 393 31.05 1.41 1.02
CA ILE A 393 29.82 0.91 0.38
C ILE A 393 30.08 -0.48 -0.24
N ALA A 394 31.15 -0.64 -1.01
CA ALA A 394 31.49 -1.89 -1.67
C ALA A 394 31.71 -3.04 -0.67
N ARG A 395 32.49 -2.81 0.40
CA ARG A 395 32.74 -3.81 1.44
C ARG A 395 31.45 -4.25 2.13
N ASN A 396 30.56 -3.31 2.43
CA ASN A 396 29.28 -3.60 3.09
C ASN A 396 28.31 -4.35 2.16
N LEU A 397 28.28 -4.02 0.87
CA LEU A 397 27.46 -4.74 -0.11
C LEU A 397 27.92 -6.20 -0.32
N ILE A 398 29.23 -6.46 -0.19
CA ILE A 398 29.78 -7.82 -0.23
C ILE A 398 29.46 -8.56 1.08
N MET A 399 29.67 -7.91 2.23
CA MET A 399 29.39 -8.44 3.59
C MET A 399 27.98 -8.07 4.05
N TRP A 400 26.98 -8.44 3.25
CA TRP A 400 25.58 -8.02 3.41
C TRP A 400 24.93 -8.49 4.72
N SER A 401 25.31 -9.68 5.19
CA SER A 401 24.78 -10.30 6.41
C SER A 401 25.18 -9.55 7.68
N ARG A 402 26.30 -8.82 7.66
CA ARG A 402 26.89 -8.18 8.84
C ARG A 402 26.37 -6.76 9.10
N ILE A 403 25.45 -6.24 8.29
CA ILE A 403 24.90 -4.89 8.43
C ILE A 403 23.79 -4.88 9.48
N TYR A 404 23.94 -4.05 10.52
CA TYR A 404 22.95 -3.88 11.60
C TYR A 404 22.64 -2.41 11.86
N PRO A 405 21.39 -2.05 12.23
CA PRO A 405 20.98 -0.69 12.54
C PRO A 405 21.37 -0.34 13.99
N SER A 406 22.67 -0.38 14.29
CA SER A 406 23.21 0.05 15.56
C SER A 406 24.35 1.04 15.35
N ARG A 407 24.53 1.92 16.32
CA ARG A 407 25.62 2.89 16.32
C ARG A 407 26.98 2.20 16.43
N GLU A 408 27.08 1.19 17.28
CA GLU A 408 28.28 0.36 17.45
C GLU A 408 28.73 -0.25 16.12
N TRP A 409 27.78 -0.65 15.27
CA TRP A 409 28.10 -1.16 13.94
C TRP A 409 28.71 -0.09 13.04
N VAL A 410 28.15 1.13 13.01
CA VAL A 410 28.71 2.25 12.23
C VAL A 410 30.12 2.59 12.71
N GLU A 411 30.33 2.65 14.03
CA GLU A 411 31.64 2.91 14.63
C GLU A 411 32.66 1.82 14.32
N SER A 412 32.24 0.56 14.20
CA SER A 412 33.12 -0.56 13.84
C SER A 412 33.71 -0.46 12.41
N GLN A 413 33.12 0.37 11.55
CA GLN A 413 33.64 0.60 10.19
C GLN A 413 34.83 1.57 10.15
N ILE A 414 35.05 2.31 11.23
CA ILE A 414 36.05 3.38 11.30
C ILE A 414 37.41 2.77 11.70
N PRO A 415 38.46 2.93 10.88
CA PRO A 415 39.82 2.49 11.22
C PRO A 415 40.32 3.18 12.50
N ARG A 416 41.15 2.47 13.27
CA ARG A 416 41.72 3.00 14.53
C ARG A 416 42.41 4.35 14.33
N ILE A 417 43.21 4.49 13.27
CA ILE A 417 43.92 5.73 12.97
C ILE A 417 43.00 6.96 12.81
N VAL A 418 41.81 6.77 12.23
CA VAL A 418 40.82 7.84 12.05
C VAL A 418 40.08 8.10 13.36
N LYS A 419 39.87 7.06 14.17
CA LYS A 419 39.24 7.16 15.48
C LYS A 419 40.12 7.91 16.47
N ASP A 420 41.38 7.50 16.59
CA ASP A 420 42.39 8.09 17.46
C ASP A 420 42.60 9.57 17.08
N GLY A 421 42.76 9.87 15.78
CA GLY A 421 42.91 11.24 15.30
C GLY A 421 41.69 12.15 15.47
N ILE A 422 40.50 11.61 15.79
CA ILE A 422 39.32 12.41 16.16
C ILE A 422 39.21 12.61 17.67
N GLU A 423 39.60 11.61 18.45
CA GLU A 423 39.70 11.73 19.91
C GLU A 423 40.76 12.79 20.27
N ASP A 424 41.88 12.84 19.54
CA ASP A 424 42.93 13.85 19.69
C ASP A 424 42.46 15.28 19.36
N LEU A 425 41.40 15.47 18.57
CA LEU A 425 40.83 16.79 18.27
C LEU A 425 39.98 17.35 19.42
N GLU A 426 39.52 16.50 20.35
CA GLU A 426 38.74 16.92 21.53
C GLU A 426 39.63 17.31 22.71
N ASP A 427 40.84 16.74 22.77
CA ASP A 427 41.86 17.07 23.77
C ASP A 427 42.83 18.11 23.21
N ASP A 428 42.67 19.39 23.58
CA ASP A 428 43.54 20.56 23.22
C ASP A 428 45.04 20.42 23.61
N LYS A 429 45.56 19.21 23.86
CA LYS A 429 46.94 18.91 24.26
C LYS A 429 47.80 18.60 23.04
N ASN A 430 48.18 19.66 22.33
CA ASN A 430 49.19 19.61 21.28
C ASN A 430 50.58 19.26 21.85
N GLU A 431 50.92 17.97 21.88
CA GLU A 431 52.31 17.51 21.76
C GLU A 431 52.38 16.26 20.86
N MET A 432 53.00 16.44 19.69
CA MET A 432 53.58 15.45 18.75
C MET A 432 52.73 14.93 17.58
N GLY A 433 52.91 15.55 16.40
CA GLY A 433 52.78 14.92 15.08
C GLY A 433 52.29 15.86 13.97
N GLU A 434 52.99 15.91 12.83
CA GLU A 434 52.49 16.47 11.56
C GLU A 434 51.36 15.59 10.99
N VAL A 435 50.27 15.40 11.75
CA VAL A 435 49.09 14.69 11.25
C VAL A 435 48.22 15.70 10.52
N ASP A 436 47.89 15.39 9.27
CA ASP A 436 46.94 16.17 8.49
C ASP A 436 45.52 15.93 9.04
N GLU A 437 45.11 16.78 9.99
CA GLU A 437 43.78 16.77 10.61
C GLU A 437 42.66 16.87 9.56
N GLU A 438 42.90 17.56 8.43
CA GLU A 438 41.93 17.71 7.34
C GLU A 438 41.61 16.36 6.69
N ALA A 439 42.65 15.61 6.34
CA ALA A 439 42.53 14.28 5.71
C ALA A 439 41.82 13.27 6.63
N VAL A 440 42.12 13.31 7.94
CA VAL A 440 41.49 12.44 8.95
C VAL A 440 39.98 12.74 9.05
N VAL A 441 39.60 14.01 9.18
CA VAL A 441 38.19 14.39 9.31
C VAL A 441 37.42 14.13 8.01
N GLN A 442 38.01 14.40 6.84
CA GLN A 442 37.39 14.08 5.55
C GLN A 442 37.17 12.58 5.39
N ALA A 443 38.12 11.74 5.81
CA ALA A 443 37.98 10.29 5.79
C ALA A 443 36.84 9.83 6.72
N TYR A 444 36.76 10.35 7.94
CA TYR A 444 35.69 10.02 8.89
C TYR A 444 34.30 10.30 8.33
N VAL A 445 34.08 11.52 7.84
CA VAL A 445 32.77 11.94 7.30
C VAL A 445 32.34 11.05 6.14
N ASN A 446 33.26 10.70 5.24
CA ASN A 446 33.01 9.81 4.10
C ASN A 446 32.78 8.35 4.51
N ILE A 447 33.48 7.84 5.54
CA ILE A 447 33.26 6.49 6.07
C ILE A 447 31.88 6.39 6.70
N VAL A 448 31.50 7.34 7.55
CA VAL A 448 30.19 7.39 8.20
C VAL A 448 29.08 7.50 7.15
N ALA A 449 29.22 8.40 6.17
CA ALA A 449 28.25 8.51 5.08
C ALA A 449 28.11 7.22 4.25
N GLY A 450 29.23 6.56 3.93
CA GLY A 450 29.24 5.26 3.23
C GLY A 450 28.54 4.15 4.03
N ALA A 451 28.73 4.11 5.35
CA ALA A 451 28.04 3.18 6.24
C ALA A 451 26.52 3.46 6.27
N CYS A 452 26.10 4.73 6.34
CA CYS A 452 24.69 5.13 6.31
C CYS A 452 24.00 4.75 4.98
N ILE A 453 24.67 4.93 3.83
CA ILE A 453 24.15 4.51 2.52
C ILE A 453 23.97 2.99 2.48
N SER A 454 24.95 2.25 3.00
CA SER A 454 24.87 0.78 3.07
C SER A 454 23.69 0.32 3.93
N LEU A 455 23.44 1.00 5.05
CA LEU A 455 22.29 0.74 5.91
C LEU A 455 20.96 1.05 5.20
N GLY A 456 20.91 2.17 4.46
CA GLY A 456 19.77 2.51 3.61
C GLY A 456 19.46 1.40 2.59
N LEU A 457 20.47 0.96 1.84
CA LEU A 457 20.35 -0.10 0.83
C LEU A 457 19.90 -1.43 1.44
N LYS A 458 20.41 -1.79 2.62
CA LYS A 458 20.03 -3.01 3.36
C LYS A 458 18.57 -3.04 3.77
N TYR A 459 18.07 -1.91 4.28
CA TYR A 459 16.72 -1.79 4.83
C TYR A 459 15.76 -1.05 3.90
N ALA A 460 16.05 -1.04 2.59
CA ALA A 460 15.26 -0.33 1.60
C ALA A 460 13.79 -0.80 1.62
N GLY A 461 12.85 0.13 1.86
CA GLY A 461 11.42 -0.16 1.91
C GLY A 461 10.99 -1.13 3.02
N SER A 462 11.82 -1.34 4.05
CA SER A 462 11.50 -2.26 5.16
C SER A 462 10.74 -1.59 6.29
N ARG A 463 10.69 -0.25 6.33
CA ARG A 463 10.07 0.55 7.41
C ARG A 463 10.60 0.21 8.82
N ASN A 464 11.87 -0.18 8.93
CA ASN A 464 12.47 -0.53 10.21
C ASN A 464 12.67 0.73 11.08
N GLY A 465 12.09 0.73 12.29
CA GLY A 465 12.15 1.86 13.22
C GLY A 465 13.56 2.18 13.73
N ASN A 466 14.38 1.16 14.04
CA ASN A 466 15.73 1.34 14.55
C ASN A 466 16.65 1.97 13.48
N ALA A 467 16.56 1.49 12.23
CA ALA A 467 17.31 2.05 11.11
C ALA A 467 16.89 3.50 10.83
N GLN A 468 15.58 3.79 10.91
CA GLN A 468 15.03 5.13 10.74
C GLN A 468 15.56 6.08 11.81
N GLU A 469 15.55 5.69 13.08
CA GLU A 469 16.02 6.50 14.20
C GLU A 469 17.54 6.78 14.11
N LEU A 470 18.34 5.75 13.84
CA LEU A 470 19.79 5.90 13.70
C LEU A 470 20.16 6.86 12.56
N LEU A 471 19.58 6.68 11.37
CA LEU A 471 19.83 7.55 10.22
C LEU A 471 19.32 8.97 10.46
N TYR A 472 18.19 9.13 11.16
CA TYR A 472 17.68 10.45 11.54
C TYR A 472 18.66 11.16 12.49
N ASN A 473 19.22 10.46 13.48
CA ASN A 473 20.20 11.02 14.41
C ASN A 473 21.47 11.47 13.67
N TYR A 474 22.00 10.67 12.72
CA TYR A 474 23.13 11.09 11.88
C TYR A 474 22.78 12.26 10.96
N ALA A 475 21.57 12.32 10.42
CA ALA A 475 21.14 13.46 9.60
C ALA A 475 21.07 14.76 10.41
N ILE A 476 20.53 14.71 11.63
CA ILE A 476 20.52 15.85 12.55
C ILE A 476 21.94 16.22 12.99
N TYR A 477 22.81 15.24 13.20
CA TYR A 477 24.22 15.47 13.52
C TYR A 477 24.93 16.27 12.41
N PHE A 478 24.92 15.80 11.16
CA PHE A 478 25.51 16.55 10.03
C PHE A 478 24.84 17.91 9.81
N LEU A 479 23.53 18.01 10.05
CA LEU A 479 22.83 19.28 9.96
C LEU A 479 23.33 20.28 11.01
N ASN A 480 23.52 19.84 12.26
CA ASN A 480 24.01 20.69 13.36
C ASN A 480 25.44 21.20 13.13
N GLU A 481 26.31 20.40 12.49
CA GLU A 481 27.66 20.82 12.09
C GLU A 481 27.65 21.91 11.00
N ILE A 482 26.67 21.88 10.10
CA ILE A 482 26.51 22.93 9.05
C ILE A 482 25.82 24.17 9.62
N LYS A 483 24.79 23.96 10.46
CA LYS A 483 24.03 25.01 11.11
C LYS A 483 23.43 24.48 12.41
N PRO A 484 23.74 25.07 13.58
CA PRO A 484 23.18 24.62 14.85
C PRO A 484 21.69 24.96 14.90
N VAL A 485 20.83 23.97 14.63
CA VAL A 485 19.35 24.11 14.65
C VAL A 485 18.77 23.58 15.96
N SER A 486 19.41 22.61 16.60
CA SER A 486 18.94 21.99 17.84
C SER A 486 20.05 21.92 18.88
N GLY A 487 19.80 22.42 20.10
CA GLY A 487 20.73 22.34 21.25
C GLY A 487 20.82 20.95 21.90
N SER A 488 20.36 19.91 21.22
CA SER A 488 20.33 18.54 21.72
C SER A 488 21.05 17.60 20.75
N ALA A 489 22.36 17.57 20.89
CA ALA A 489 23.08 16.31 20.90
C ALA A 489 23.93 16.38 22.16
N GLY A 490 23.65 15.54 23.16
CA GLY A 490 24.60 15.29 24.25
C GLY A 490 25.99 14.97 23.68
N GLY A 491 27.05 15.01 24.49
CA GLY A 491 28.44 14.80 24.07
C GLY A 491 28.75 13.40 23.53
N THR A 492 28.04 12.97 22.49
CA THR A 492 28.07 11.63 21.92
C THR A 492 28.56 11.65 20.48
N PHE A 493 28.71 12.79 19.81
CA PHE A 493 29.31 12.86 18.48
C PHE A 493 30.43 13.92 18.49
N PRO A 494 31.49 13.73 17.69
CA PRO A 494 32.59 14.69 17.63
C PRO A 494 32.10 16.02 17.07
N ARG A 495 32.56 17.13 17.65
CA ARG A 495 32.08 18.49 17.32
C ARG A 495 33.15 19.29 16.61
N GLY A 496 32.73 20.21 15.73
CA GLY A 496 33.64 21.15 15.08
C GLY A 496 34.30 20.63 13.81
N LEU A 497 33.68 19.64 13.16
CA LEU A 497 34.15 19.08 11.88
C LEU A 497 34.13 20.13 10.77
N SER A 498 33.22 21.12 10.87
CA SER A 498 33.11 22.22 9.91
C SER A 498 34.34 23.13 9.83
N LYS A 499 35.29 23.03 10.77
CA LYS A 499 36.59 23.72 10.70
C LYS A 499 37.55 23.08 9.70
N PHE A 500 37.44 21.77 9.50
CA PHE A 500 38.39 20.93 8.76
C PHE A 500 37.80 20.39 7.45
N VAL A 501 36.50 20.56 7.21
CA VAL A 501 35.85 20.01 6.01
C VAL A 501 35.05 21.07 5.30
N ASP A 502 35.20 21.09 3.98
CA ASP A 502 34.38 21.90 3.10
C ASP A 502 32.89 21.67 3.36
N ARG A 503 32.16 22.79 3.39
CA ARG A 503 30.71 22.78 3.51
C ARG A 503 30.02 21.92 2.44
N SER A 504 30.56 21.90 1.22
CA SER A 504 30.01 21.10 0.11
C SER A 504 30.04 19.60 0.41
N THR A 505 31.11 19.11 1.03
CA THR A 505 31.29 17.70 1.43
C THR A 505 30.35 17.33 2.57
N LEU A 506 30.18 18.21 3.56
CA LEU A 506 29.21 18.03 4.64
C LEU A 506 27.76 18.01 4.12
N GLU A 507 27.40 18.92 3.20
CA GLU A 507 26.09 18.93 2.56
C GLU A 507 25.86 17.66 1.73
N LEU A 508 26.86 17.17 0.99
CA LEU A 508 26.79 15.91 0.25
C LEU A 508 26.48 14.74 1.19
N CYS A 509 27.24 14.61 2.29
CA CYS A 509 27.06 13.53 3.26
C CYS A 509 25.69 13.61 3.94
N LEU A 510 25.25 14.80 4.37
CA LEU A 510 23.91 15.03 4.90
C LEU A 510 22.83 14.51 3.93
N HIS A 511 22.92 14.89 2.65
CA HIS A 511 21.90 14.54 1.67
C HIS A 511 21.91 13.06 1.30
N LEU A 512 23.06 12.40 1.33
CA LEU A 512 23.17 10.95 1.16
C LEU A 512 22.57 10.19 2.36
N VAL A 513 22.79 10.64 3.59
CA VAL A 513 22.15 10.07 4.79
C VAL A 513 20.63 10.27 4.73
N VAL A 514 20.17 11.45 4.31
CA VAL A 514 18.74 11.76 4.17
C VAL A 514 18.08 10.93 3.05
N LEU A 515 18.77 10.70 1.93
CA LEU A 515 18.31 9.77 0.89
C LEU A 515 18.21 8.34 1.42
N SER A 516 19.18 7.91 2.22
CA SER A 516 19.18 6.59 2.87
C SER A 516 18.02 6.44 3.84
N LEU A 517 17.72 7.48 4.63
CA LEU A 517 16.56 7.55 5.51
C LEU A 517 15.24 7.45 4.73
N ALA A 518 15.13 8.15 3.60
CA ALA A 518 13.97 8.07 2.72
C ALA A 518 13.84 6.70 2.03
N LEU A 519 14.96 6.03 1.74
CA LEU A 519 14.99 4.69 1.17
C LEU A 519 14.44 3.65 2.15
N VAL A 520 14.79 3.74 3.44
CA VAL A 520 14.23 2.85 4.49
C VAL A 520 12.73 3.04 4.65
N MET A 521 12.27 4.29 4.62
CA MET A 521 10.87 4.67 4.79
C MET A 521 10.11 4.79 3.45
N ALA A 522 10.60 4.14 2.39
CA ALA A 522 10.06 4.32 1.05
C ALA A 522 8.58 3.88 0.96
N GLY A 523 7.75 4.76 0.40
CA GLY A 523 6.30 4.60 0.26
C GLY A 523 5.50 4.78 1.56
N SER A 524 6.13 5.00 2.71
CA SER A 524 5.40 5.06 4.00
C SER A 524 4.83 6.42 4.35
N GLY A 525 5.28 7.51 3.72
CA GLY A 525 4.86 8.86 4.12
C GLY A 525 5.23 9.24 5.56
N ASN A 526 6.32 8.70 6.14
CA ASN A 526 6.68 8.96 7.54
C ASN A 526 6.81 10.46 7.84
N LEU A 527 6.04 10.93 8.83
CA LEU A 527 5.91 12.35 9.15
C LEU A 527 7.19 12.98 9.69
N ARG A 528 7.97 12.26 10.51
CA ARG A 528 9.22 12.80 11.08
C ARG A 528 10.25 13.05 9.97
N THR A 529 10.43 12.06 9.10
CA THR A 529 11.29 12.18 7.91
C THR A 529 10.81 13.28 6.97
N PHE A 530 9.49 13.39 6.73
CA PHE A 530 8.94 14.43 5.87
C PHE A 530 9.18 15.85 6.40
N ARG A 531 9.05 16.07 7.71
CA ARG A 531 9.34 17.37 8.34
C ARG A 531 10.80 17.80 8.12
N LEU A 532 11.74 16.87 8.27
CA LEU A 532 13.16 17.11 7.99
C LEU A 532 13.39 17.44 6.51
N LEU A 533 12.81 16.67 5.59
CA LEU A 533 12.92 16.92 4.15
C LEU A 533 12.34 18.27 3.73
N ARG A 534 11.20 18.65 4.32
CA ARG A 534 10.58 19.97 4.10
C ARG A 534 11.48 21.09 4.58
N PHE A 535 12.07 20.93 5.77
CA PHE A 535 13.04 21.88 6.30
C PHE A 535 14.21 22.04 5.31
N LEU A 536 14.83 20.95 4.86
CA LEU A 536 15.94 20.97 3.91
C LEU A 536 15.57 21.61 2.56
N ARG A 537 14.37 21.34 2.02
CA ARG A 537 13.83 21.97 0.79
C ARG A 537 13.64 23.48 0.94
N SER A 538 13.34 23.96 2.15
CA SER A 538 13.05 25.36 2.46
C SER A 538 14.28 26.20 2.80
N ARG A 539 15.47 25.61 2.92
CA ARG A 539 16.71 26.32 3.25
C ARG A 539 17.01 27.37 2.15
N ASN A 540 17.08 28.64 2.57
CA ASN A 540 17.34 29.78 1.70
C ASN A 540 18.84 30.01 1.49
N SER A 541 19.17 30.71 0.40
CA SER A 541 20.55 30.95 -0.05
C SER A 541 21.44 31.79 0.85
N SER A 542 20.89 32.46 1.87
CA SER A 542 21.69 33.19 2.86
C SER A 542 22.53 32.24 3.72
N ASP A 543 22.14 30.96 3.79
CA ASP A 543 22.95 29.92 4.42
C ASP A 543 24.02 29.39 3.45
N GLY A 544 23.92 29.48 2.12
CA GLY A 544 24.89 28.90 1.17
C GLY A 544 24.26 28.67 -0.22
N GLN A 545 25.08 28.45 -1.27
CA GLN A 545 24.54 28.20 -2.62
C GLN A 545 23.79 26.86 -2.67
N ALA A 546 22.47 26.91 -2.84
CA ALA A 546 21.64 25.73 -3.04
C ALA A 546 21.93 25.13 -4.43
N ASN A 547 22.86 24.18 -4.51
CA ASN A 547 23.23 23.55 -5.77
C ASN A 547 22.11 22.67 -6.32
N PHE A 548 22.04 22.57 -7.65
CA PHE A 548 21.05 21.74 -8.36
C PHE A 548 21.05 20.28 -7.87
N GLY A 549 22.22 19.65 -7.73
CA GLY A 549 22.35 18.27 -7.26
C GLY A 549 21.86 18.03 -5.83
N ILE A 550 22.01 19.01 -4.94
CA ILE A 550 21.49 18.95 -3.58
C ILE A 550 19.96 18.97 -3.58
N GLN A 551 19.36 19.88 -4.37
CA GLN A 551 17.91 19.96 -4.54
C GLN A 551 17.34 18.70 -5.23
N MET A 552 18.10 18.09 -6.14
CA MET A 552 17.77 16.80 -6.75
C MET A 552 17.69 15.70 -5.68
N ALA A 553 18.69 15.62 -4.79
CA ALA A 553 18.69 14.64 -3.69
C ALA A 553 17.49 14.82 -2.76
N VAL A 554 17.16 16.06 -2.35
CA VAL A 554 15.97 16.34 -1.52
C VAL A 554 14.69 15.96 -2.26
N SER A 555 14.57 16.33 -3.54
CA SER A 555 13.41 16.01 -4.36
C SER A 555 13.22 14.49 -4.47
N LEU A 556 14.28 13.75 -4.79
CA LEU A 556 14.27 12.30 -4.90
C LEU A 556 13.91 11.64 -3.56
N ALA A 557 14.45 12.13 -2.44
CA ALA A 557 14.12 11.64 -1.10
C ALA A 557 12.63 11.84 -0.76
N ILE A 558 12.04 13.01 -1.09
CA ILE A 558 10.59 13.23 -0.95
C ILE A 558 9.81 12.27 -1.84
N GLY A 559 10.26 12.07 -3.08
CA GLY A 559 9.66 11.12 -4.02
C GLY A 559 9.69 9.68 -3.53
N PHE A 560 10.80 9.24 -2.92
CA PHE A 560 10.95 7.91 -2.33
C PHE A 560 10.02 7.71 -1.13
N LEU A 561 9.88 8.72 -0.28
CA LEU A 561 8.99 8.66 0.89
C LEU A 561 7.52 8.40 0.49
N PHE A 562 7.10 8.93 -0.66
CA PHE A 562 5.74 8.80 -1.21
C PHE A 562 5.75 8.05 -2.55
N LEU A 563 6.59 7.04 -2.69
CA LEU A 563 6.79 6.31 -3.93
C LEU A 563 5.47 5.74 -4.48
N GLY A 564 5.13 6.10 -5.72
CA GLY A 564 3.87 5.74 -6.38
C GLY A 564 2.62 6.14 -5.58
N GLY A 565 2.65 7.28 -4.87
CA GLY A 565 1.57 7.73 -4.00
C GLY A 565 1.39 6.89 -2.74
N GLY A 566 2.40 6.09 -2.36
CA GLY A 566 2.31 5.09 -1.30
C GLY A 566 1.87 3.70 -1.78
N MET A 567 1.72 3.50 -3.10
CA MET A 567 1.34 2.20 -3.67
C MET A 567 2.54 1.26 -3.88
N ARG A 568 3.75 1.81 -3.89
CA ARG A 568 4.99 1.10 -4.22
C ARG A 568 6.04 1.31 -3.14
N SER A 569 6.96 0.36 -3.04
CA SER A 569 8.15 0.48 -2.21
C SER A 569 9.31 -0.28 -2.86
N PHE A 570 10.53 -0.12 -2.35
CA PHE A 570 11.72 -0.74 -2.95
C PHE A 570 11.89 -2.19 -2.53
N SER A 571 12.52 -3.02 -3.36
CA SER A 571 12.99 -4.33 -2.95
C SER A 571 14.50 -4.38 -2.76
N THR A 572 14.93 -5.39 -2.03
CA THR A 572 16.33 -5.69 -1.72
C THR A 572 16.87 -6.87 -2.53
N SER A 573 16.27 -7.19 -3.68
CA SER A 573 16.85 -8.17 -4.62
C SER A 573 18.23 -7.70 -5.13
N ARG A 574 19.11 -8.61 -5.57
CA ARG A 574 20.44 -8.23 -6.09
C ARG A 574 20.33 -7.19 -7.21
N SER A 575 19.38 -7.43 -8.11
CA SER A 575 19.02 -6.57 -9.24
C SER A 575 18.49 -5.20 -8.79
N ALA A 576 17.63 -5.16 -7.78
CA ALA A 576 17.10 -3.91 -7.22
C ALA A 576 18.18 -3.11 -6.50
N ILE A 577 19.06 -3.76 -5.71
CA ILE A 577 20.18 -3.09 -5.04
C ILE A 577 21.14 -2.49 -6.05
N ALA A 578 21.44 -3.20 -7.15
CA ALA A 578 22.27 -2.65 -8.22
C ALA A 578 21.65 -1.39 -8.83
N ALA A 579 20.35 -1.42 -9.14
CA ALA A 579 19.62 -0.26 -9.68
C ALA A 579 19.55 0.92 -8.68
N LEU A 580 19.39 0.64 -7.38
CA LEU A 580 19.43 1.64 -6.32
C LEU A 580 20.83 2.23 -6.14
N LEU A 581 21.88 1.42 -6.18
CA LEU A 581 23.26 1.89 -6.10
C LEU A 581 23.60 2.81 -7.29
N ILE A 582 23.17 2.45 -8.49
CA ILE A 582 23.30 3.30 -9.68
C ILE A 582 22.56 4.63 -9.44
N THR A 583 21.33 4.58 -8.93
CA THR A 583 20.53 5.78 -8.66
C THR A 583 21.10 6.65 -7.55
N LEU A 584 21.75 6.07 -6.54
CA LEU A 584 22.26 6.73 -5.34
C LEU A 584 23.75 7.03 -5.40
N TYR A 585 24.39 6.82 -6.56
CA TYR A 585 25.83 7.03 -6.74
C TYR A 585 26.28 8.36 -6.10
N PRO A 586 27.25 8.35 -5.17
CA PRO A 586 27.47 9.43 -4.21
C PRO A 586 28.25 10.63 -4.77
N ARG A 587 27.88 11.09 -5.96
CA ARG A 587 28.36 12.30 -6.64
C ARG A 587 27.20 13.00 -7.35
N PHE A 588 26.76 14.14 -6.81
CA PHE A 588 25.65 14.89 -7.40
C PHE A 588 26.12 15.95 -8.41
N PRO A 589 25.29 16.25 -9.43
CA PRO A 589 25.63 17.25 -10.45
C PRO A 589 25.67 18.66 -9.86
N THR A 590 26.68 19.43 -10.25
CA THR A 590 26.84 20.83 -9.79
C THR A 590 25.85 21.77 -10.48
N GLY A 591 25.57 21.54 -11.77
CA GLY A 591 24.61 22.29 -12.58
C GLY A 591 23.68 21.37 -13.38
N THR A 592 22.72 21.95 -14.10
CA THR A 592 21.67 21.19 -14.81
C THR A 592 22.20 20.31 -15.94
N ASN A 593 23.37 20.63 -16.52
CA ASN A 593 23.97 19.87 -17.63
C ASN A 593 25.23 19.10 -17.22
N ASP A 594 25.54 19.09 -15.92
CA ASP A 594 26.70 18.38 -15.42
C ASP A 594 26.43 16.87 -15.46
N ASN A 595 27.11 16.17 -16.36
CA ASN A 595 27.06 14.72 -16.52
C ASN A 595 28.47 14.09 -16.39
N ARG A 596 29.43 14.82 -15.82
CA ARG A 596 30.87 14.46 -15.86
C ARG A 596 31.19 13.15 -15.16
N CYS A 597 30.75 13.00 -13.90
CA CYS A 597 31.04 11.81 -13.08
C CYS A 597 29.95 10.74 -13.18
N HIS A 598 28.72 11.13 -13.55
CA HIS A 598 27.56 10.25 -13.56
C HIS A 598 26.45 10.84 -14.45
N LEU A 599 25.94 10.03 -15.38
CA LEU A 599 24.87 10.44 -16.28
C LEU A 599 23.56 10.69 -15.51
N GLN A 600 22.95 11.86 -15.65
CA GLN A 600 21.75 12.21 -14.88
C GLN A 600 20.55 11.29 -15.17
N ALA A 601 20.46 10.70 -16.36
CA ALA A 601 19.40 9.74 -16.71
C ALA A 601 19.37 8.52 -15.77
N TYR A 602 20.53 8.07 -15.27
CA TYR A 602 20.66 6.92 -14.39
C TYR A 602 19.93 7.10 -13.05
N ARG A 603 19.66 8.35 -12.65
CA ARG A 603 18.89 8.66 -11.43
C ARG A 603 17.43 8.21 -11.50
N HIS A 604 16.93 7.78 -12.66
CA HIS A 604 15.59 7.20 -12.80
C HIS A 604 15.58 5.67 -12.72
N PHE A 605 16.73 5.00 -12.58
CA PHE A 605 16.77 3.54 -12.48
C PHE A 605 16.19 2.98 -11.18
N TYR A 606 15.89 3.81 -10.17
CA TYR A 606 15.13 3.38 -9.00
C TYR A 606 13.81 2.71 -9.39
N VAL A 607 13.23 3.06 -10.54
CA VAL A 607 12.01 2.45 -11.09
C VAL A 607 12.15 0.94 -11.20
N LEU A 608 13.33 0.45 -11.62
CA LEU A 608 13.66 -0.97 -11.77
C LEU A 608 13.76 -1.71 -10.42
N ALA A 609 13.92 -0.97 -9.33
CA ALA A 609 13.94 -1.50 -7.97
C ALA A 609 12.57 -1.41 -7.26
N THR A 610 11.55 -0.85 -7.92
CA THR A 610 10.23 -0.65 -7.30
C THR A 610 9.31 -1.85 -7.47
N GLU A 611 8.68 -2.24 -6.38
CA GLU A 611 7.63 -3.24 -6.36
C GLU A 611 6.33 -2.60 -5.85
N ALA A 612 5.21 -2.95 -6.49
CA ALA A 612 3.91 -2.64 -5.92
C ALA A 612 3.70 -3.59 -4.74
N ARG A 613 3.57 -3.05 -3.54
CA ARG A 613 3.39 -3.84 -2.29
C ARG A 613 2.17 -3.38 -1.50
N TRP A 614 1.38 -2.47 -2.09
CA TRP A 614 0.18 -1.97 -1.44
C TRP A 614 -0.91 -3.04 -1.38
N ILE A 615 -1.65 -3.02 -0.28
CA ILE A 615 -2.87 -3.78 -0.10
C ILE A 615 -4.00 -2.83 0.27
N GLN A 616 -5.14 -2.99 -0.37
CA GLN A 616 -6.37 -2.28 -0.07
C GLN A 616 -7.48 -3.29 0.15
N THR A 617 -8.20 -3.13 1.25
CA THR A 617 -9.38 -3.94 1.48
C THR A 617 -10.60 -3.31 0.83
N VAL A 618 -11.42 -4.14 0.21
CA VAL A 618 -12.68 -3.75 -0.43
C VAL A 618 -13.78 -4.59 0.20
N ASP A 619 -14.86 -3.92 0.58
CA ASP A 619 -16.03 -4.62 1.11
C ASP A 619 -16.76 -5.34 -0.02
N VAL A 620 -17.08 -6.61 0.21
CA VAL A 620 -17.72 -7.50 -0.79
C VAL A 620 -19.11 -6.99 -1.18
N ASP A 621 -19.86 -6.47 -0.22
CA ASP A 621 -21.26 -6.09 -0.45
C ASP A 621 -21.36 -4.74 -1.18
N THR A 622 -20.54 -3.75 -0.78
CA THR A 622 -20.59 -2.40 -1.36
C THR A 622 -19.66 -2.22 -2.57
N GLY A 623 -18.63 -3.05 -2.71
CA GLY A 623 -17.57 -2.88 -3.71
C GLY A 623 -16.69 -1.64 -3.47
N LEU A 624 -16.81 -0.99 -2.31
CA LEU A 624 -16.06 0.21 -1.95
C LEU A 624 -14.82 -0.13 -1.11
N PRO A 625 -13.74 0.68 -1.23
CA PRO A 625 -12.56 0.52 -0.38
C PRO A 625 -12.91 0.84 1.08
N VAL A 626 -12.49 -0.04 1.99
CA VAL A 626 -12.72 0.07 3.44
C VAL A 626 -11.42 -0.13 4.20
N TYR A 627 -11.34 0.42 5.41
CA TYR A 627 -10.22 0.17 6.32
C TYR A 627 -10.49 -1.12 7.11
N ALA A 628 -9.44 -1.93 7.31
CA ALA A 628 -9.48 -3.11 8.15
C ALA A 628 -8.08 -3.37 8.77
N PRO A 629 -8.02 -3.79 10.04
CA PRO A 629 -6.75 -4.19 10.63
C PRO A 629 -6.32 -5.55 10.08
N LEU A 630 -5.07 -5.64 9.63
CA LEU A 630 -4.40 -6.87 9.20
C LEU A 630 -3.29 -7.21 10.17
N GLU A 631 -3.21 -8.47 10.57
CA GLU A 631 -2.04 -9.04 11.23
C GLU A 631 -1.13 -9.65 10.15
N ILE A 632 0.12 -9.23 10.14
CA ILE A 632 1.14 -9.61 9.16
C ILE A 632 2.20 -10.40 9.92
N THR A 633 2.52 -11.61 9.46
CA THR A 633 3.55 -12.46 10.06
C THR A 633 4.74 -12.62 9.12
N MET A 634 5.93 -12.38 9.65
CA MET A 634 7.19 -12.50 8.92
C MET A 634 7.89 -13.80 9.32
N LYS A 635 8.52 -14.46 8.34
CA LYS A 635 9.27 -15.69 8.57
C LYS A 635 10.48 -15.43 9.47
N GLU A 636 10.88 -16.46 10.21
CA GLU A 636 12.16 -16.47 10.91
C GLU A 636 13.31 -16.36 9.90
N THR A 637 14.28 -15.50 10.20
CA THR A 637 15.52 -15.34 9.44
C THR A 637 16.69 -15.57 10.40
N GLU A 638 17.90 -15.75 9.88
CA GLU A 638 19.11 -15.91 10.71
C GLU A 638 19.31 -14.77 11.73
N GLN A 639 18.73 -13.60 11.46
CA GLN A 639 18.87 -12.39 12.26
C GLN A 639 17.68 -12.11 13.19
N HIS A 640 16.49 -12.63 12.88
CA HIS A 640 15.26 -12.28 13.61
C HIS A 640 14.37 -13.51 13.74
N ALA A 641 13.85 -13.72 14.94
CA ALA A 641 12.80 -14.69 15.21
C ALA A 641 11.52 -14.35 14.42
N GLU A 642 10.60 -15.31 14.31
CA GLU A 642 9.27 -15.07 13.76
C GLU A 642 8.58 -13.92 14.51
N THR A 643 8.12 -12.91 13.76
CA THR A 643 7.49 -11.70 14.32
C THR A 643 6.15 -11.45 13.64
N SER A 644 5.16 -11.04 14.44
CA SER A 644 3.86 -10.59 13.95
C SER A 644 3.58 -9.16 14.40
N PHE A 645 3.00 -8.37 13.50
CA PHE A 645 2.59 -7.00 13.79
C PHE A 645 1.26 -6.68 13.10
N CYS A 646 0.53 -5.69 13.62
CA CYS A 646 -0.77 -5.29 13.10
C CYS A 646 -0.66 -3.95 12.38
N GLU A 647 -1.20 -3.89 11.16
CA GLU A 647 -1.32 -2.68 10.34
C GLU A 647 -2.77 -2.45 9.94
N VAL A 648 -3.14 -1.24 9.58
CA VAL A 648 -4.49 -0.92 9.09
C VAL A 648 -4.41 -0.69 7.58
N THR A 649 -5.27 -1.35 6.81
CA THR A 649 -5.35 -1.15 5.37
C THR A 649 -5.94 0.22 5.02
N PRO A 650 -5.49 0.85 3.92
CA PRO A 650 -4.44 0.39 3.03
C PRO A 650 -3.07 0.50 3.67
N CYS A 651 -2.23 -0.48 3.39
CA CYS A 651 -0.86 -0.51 3.88
C CYS A 651 0.10 -1.11 2.86
N ILE A 652 1.40 -0.96 3.12
CA ILE A 652 2.45 -1.57 2.30
C ILE A 652 2.90 -2.84 3.01
N LEU A 653 2.83 -3.97 2.31
CA LEU A 653 3.29 -5.25 2.80
C LEU A 653 4.83 -5.34 2.76
N PRO A 654 5.44 -6.14 3.65
CA PRO A 654 6.85 -6.52 3.54
C PRO A 654 7.17 -7.22 2.21
N GLU A 655 8.45 -7.47 1.96
CA GLU A 655 8.86 -8.22 0.77
C GLU A 655 8.26 -9.64 0.74
N ARG A 656 7.98 -10.15 -0.46
CA ARG A 656 7.41 -11.50 -0.64
C ARG A 656 8.34 -12.59 -0.11
N ALA A 657 9.65 -12.36 -0.18
CA ALA A 657 10.67 -13.28 0.28
C ALA A 657 10.66 -13.52 1.80
N ILE A 658 10.11 -12.60 2.60
CA ILE A 658 10.11 -12.66 4.07
C ILE A 658 8.71 -12.81 4.68
N LEU A 659 7.65 -12.65 3.89
CA LEU A 659 6.28 -12.73 4.37
C LEU A 659 5.80 -14.19 4.47
N LYS A 660 5.19 -14.55 5.61
CA LYS A 660 4.68 -15.90 5.88
C LYS A 660 3.16 -15.97 5.79
N SER A 661 2.44 -15.07 6.47
CA SER A 661 0.98 -15.02 6.38
C SER A 661 0.42 -13.61 6.60
N VAL A 662 -0.78 -13.40 6.05
CA VAL A 662 -1.59 -12.19 6.27
C VAL A 662 -2.94 -12.63 6.79
N ARG A 663 -3.39 -12.05 7.90
CA ARG A 663 -4.68 -12.34 8.53
C ARG A 663 -5.51 -11.08 8.63
N VAL A 664 -6.77 -11.15 8.20
CA VAL A 664 -7.76 -10.11 8.48
C VAL A 664 -8.15 -10.22 9.95
N CYS A 665 -7.82 -9.19 10.71
CA CYS A 665 -8.10 -9.09 12.14
C CYS A 665 -9.31 -8.19 12.39
N GLY A 666 -9.80 -8.25 13.63
CA GLY A 666 -10.84 -7.35 14.12
C GLY A 666 -12.21 -8.01 14.24
N PRO A 667 -13.06 -7.49 15.15
CA PRO A 667 -14.37 -8.08 15.42
C PRO A 667 -15.37 -7.86 14.29
N ARG A 668 -15.15 -6.85 13.43
CA ARG A 668 -16.13 -6.31 12.47
C ARG A 668 -16.16 -6.99 11.12
N TYR A 669 -15.06 -7.62 10.73
CA TYR A 669 -14.96 -8.35 9.48
C TYR A 669 -14.78 -9.83 9.77
N TRP A 670 -15.11 -10.67 8.80
CA TRP A 670 -14.87 -12.10 8.89
C TRP A 670 -13.37 -12.37 8.84
N PRO A 671 -12.81 -13.13 9.82
CA PRO A 671 -11.39 -13.42 9.84
C PRO A 671 -11.05 -14.36 8.69
N GLN A 672 -10.00 -14.02 7.95
CA GLN A 672 -9.44 -14.84 6.88
C GLN A 672 -7.93 -14.88 7.04
N ILE A 673 -7.34 -16.07 6.96
CA ILE A 673 -5.89 -16.28 7.01
C ILE A 673 -5.44 -16.68 5.61
N MET A 674 -4.45 -15.97 5.11
CA MET A 674 -3.79 -16.25 3.83
C MET A 674 -2.35 -16.63 4.14
N GLU A 675 -2.03 -17.91 3.99
CA GLU A 675 -0.66 -18.41 4.08
C GLU A 675 0.03 -18.27 2.72
N LEU A 676 1.27 -17.78 2.73
CA LEU A 676 2.04 -17.49 1.53
C LEU A 676 3.34 -18.27 1.58
N THR A 677 3.75 -18.82 0.45
CA THR A 677 5.09 -19.38 0.27
C THR A 677 6.07 -18.23 0.01
N PRO A 678 7.12 -18.07 0.82
CA PRO A 678 8.11 -17.03 0.59
C PRO A 678 8.86 -17.30 -0.72
N GLU A 679 8.76 -16.38 -1.67
CA GLU A 679 9.39 -16.48 -2.99
C GLU A 679 10.09 -15.17 -3.36
N ASP A 680 11.27 -15.27 -4.00
CA ASP A 680 12.00 -14.15 -4.62
C ASP A 680 11.39 -13.78 -5.98
N LYS A 681 10.07 -13.56 -6.01
CA LYS A 681 9.33 -13.12 -7.20
C LYS A 681 8.56 -11.83 -6.91
N PRO A 682 8.32 -10.99 -7.92
CA PRO A 682 7.50 -9.81 -7.75
C PRO A 682 6.08 -10.19 -7.31
N TRP A 683 5.44 -9.28 -6.56
CA TRP A 683 4.11 -9.48 -5.97
C TRP A 683 3.00 -9.77 -6.99
N TRP A 684 3.05 -9.13 -8.17
CA TRP A 684 2.01 -9.25 -9.19
C TRP A 684 2.65 -9.59 -10.53
N VAL A 685 2.22 -10.70 -11.13
CA VAL A 685 2.48 -11.02 -12.53
C VAL A 685 1.12 -11.01 -13.23
N SER A 686 1.04 -10.31 -14.36
CA SER A 686 -0.21 -10.03 -15.10
C SER A 686 -1.06 -11.25 -15.48
N ASP A 687 -0.49 -12.45 -15.43
CA ASP A 687 -1.15 -13.68 -15.87
C ASP A 687 -1.67 -14.57 -14.71
N ASP A 688 -1.41 -14.23 -13.45
CA ASP A 688 -1.82 -15.05 -12.30
C ASP A 688 -3.16 -14.58 -11.70
N LYS A 689 -4.26 -15.00 -12.34
CA LYS A 689 -5.63 -14.71 -11.88
C LYS A 689 -5.99 -15.38 -10.55
N ASN A 690 -5.19 -16.34 -10.10
CA ASN A 690 -5.49 -17.17 -8.93
C ASN A 690 -4.78 -16.68 -7.65
N HIS A 691 -4.02 -15.59 -7.73
CA HIS A 691 -3.34 -15.04 -6.56
C HIS A 691 -4.36 -14.46 -5.56
N PRO A 692 -4.24 -14.71 -4.24
CA PRO A 692 -5.23 -14.27 -3.23
C PRO A 692 -5.38 -12.75 -3.16
N PHE A 693 -4.34 -12.03 -3.60
CA PHE A 693 -4.34 -10.59 -3.73
C PHE A 693 -4.45 -10.26 -5.22
N ASN A 694 -5.64 -9.88 -5.66
CA ASN A 694 -5.91 -9.55 -7.06
C ASN A 694 -5.47 -8.11 -7.31
N TYR A 695 -4.22 -7.90 -7.77
CA TYR A 695 -3.63 -6.57 -8.01
C TYR A 695 -3.55 -5.65 -6.78
N GLY A 696 -3.38 -6.22 -5.57
CA GLY A 696 -3.33 -5.46 -4.32
C GLY A 696 -4.70 -5.25 -3.67
N VAL A 697 -5.78 -5.83 -4.22
CA VAL A 697 -7.11 -5.76 -3.62
C VAL A 697 -7.41 -7.04 -2.84
N LEU A 698 -7.84 -6.87 -1.59
CA LEU A 698 -8.33 -7.93 -0.72
C LEU A 698 -9.82 -7.73 -0.44
N TYR A 699 -10.64 -8.67 -0.88
CA TYR A 699 -12.08 -8.62 -0.62
C TYR A 699 -12.38 -9.15 0.77
N ILE A 700 -13.01 -8.32 1.61
CA ILE A 700 -13.40 -8.68 2.97
C ILE A 700 -14.90 -8.53 3.13
N LYS A 701 -15.51 -9.42 3.91
CA LYS A 701 -16.93 -9.34 4.23
C LYS A 701 -17.12 -8.76 5.62
N ARG A 702 -17.89 -7.68 5.71
CA ARG A 702 -18.31 -7.10 6.99
C ARG A 702 -19.33 -8.02 7.68
N LYS A 703 -19.24 -8.14 9.00
CA LYS A 703 -20.24 -8.82 9.83
C LYS A 703 -21.46 -7.93 9.98
N VAL A 704 -22.65 -8.52 9.99
CA VAL A 704 -23.89 -7.78 10.25
C VAL A 704 -23.86 -7.30 11.70
N GLY A 705 -24.29 -6.05 11.94
CA GLY A 705 -24.22 -5.44 13.27
C GLY A 705 -22.88 -4.77 13.57
N ALA A 706 -22.02 -4.57 12.56
CA ALA A 706 -20.81 -3.78 12.71
C ALA A 706 -20.75 -2.68 11.64
N CYS A 707 -20.46 -1.44 12.07
CA CYS A 707 -20.20 -0.34 11.16
C CYS A 707 -18.79 -0.44 10.55
N SER A 708 -18.59 0.23 9.41
CA SER A 708 -17.24 0.40 8.87
C SER A 708 -16.36 1.17 9.86
N TYR A 709 -15.04 1.04 9.76
CA TYR A 709 -14.12 1.85 10.60
C TYR A 709 -14.15 3.35 10.24
N VAL A 710 -14.69 3.73 9.08
CA VAL A 710 -14.88 5.13 8.70
C VAL A 710 -16.04 5.74 9.48
N ASP A 711 -17.16 5.01 9.54
CA ASP A 711 -18.40 5.48 10.17
C ASP A 711 -18.32 5.41 11.70
N ASP A 712 -17.59 4.41 12.21
CA ASP A 712 -17.37 4.23 13.64
C ASP A 712 -15.90 3.85 13.88
N PRO A 713 -14.97 4.77 14.18
CA PRO A 713 -13.58 4.41 14.40
C PRO A 713 -13.35 3.62 15.71
N VAL A 714 -14.19 3.84 16.73
CA VAL A 714 -13.98 3.29 18.09
C VAL A 714 -14.63 1.91 18.25
N GLY A 715 -15.69 1.61 17.50
CA GLY A 715 -16.38 0.31 17.56
C GLY A 715 -17.37 0.27 18.71
N CYS A 716 -18.12 1.35 18.88
CA CYS A 716 -19.10 1.49 19.94
C CYS A 716 -20.31 0.58 19.66
N GLN A 717 -20.26 -0.67 20.13
CA GLN A 717 -21.41 -1.60 20.10
C GLN A 717 -22.65 -1.03 20.82
N SER A 718 -22.44 -0.04 21.69
CA SER A 718 -23.51 0.71 22.35
C SER A 718 -24.36 1.53 21.38
N LEU A 719 -23.91 1.80 20.15
CA LEU A 719 -24.70 2.54 19.17
C LEU A 719 -25.94 1.75 18.71
N ILE A 720 -25.78 0.44 18.46
CA ILE A 720 -26.90 -0.43 18.10
C ILE A 720 -27.89 -0.54 19.26
N SER A 721 -27.39 -0.78 20.47
CA SER A 721 -28.26 -0.93 21.65
C SER A 721 -28.96 0.38 22.01
N ARG A 722 -28.30 1.54 21.89
CA ARG A 722 -28.93 2.86 22.09
C ARG A 722 -29.94 3.19 20.99
N ALA A 723 -29.61 2.92 19.73
CA ALA A 723 -30.50 3.14 18.60
C ALA A 723 -31.78 2.30 18.74
N MET A 724 -31.62 1.03 19.11
CA MET A 724 -32.74 0.11 19.28
C MET A 724 -33.54 0.41 20.55
N ASN A 725 -32.90 0.75 21.67
CA ASN A 725 -33.62 1.21 22.87
C ASN A 725 -34.42 2.50 22.62
N LYS A 726 -33.91 3.42 21.79
CA LYS A 726 -34.66 4.61 21.34
C LYS A 726 -35.87 4.20 20.49
N ALA A 727 -35.73 3.22 19.58
CA ALA A 727 -36.84 2.67 18.80
C ALA A 727 -37.91 1.98 19.69
N PHE A 728 -37.50 1.17 20.67
CA PHE A 728 -38.41 0.55 21.65
C PHE A 728 -39.12 1.58 22.56
N SER A 729 -38.47 2.70 22.87
CA SER A 729 -39.08 3.76 23.69
C SER A 729 -40.16 4.53 22.93
N LEU A 730 -39.99 4.70 21.61
CA LEU A 730 -40.95 5.39 20.75
C LEU A 730 -42.24 4.59 20.54
N THR A 731 -42.17 3.26 20.51
CA THR A 731 -43.35 2.38 20.44
C THR A 731 -44.12 2.34 21.76
N GLY A 732 -43.44 2.38 22.91
CA GLY A 732 -44.07 2.38 24.23
C GLY A 732 -44.79 3.70 24.61
N VAL A 733 -44.20 4.86 24.30
CA VAL A 733 -44.68 6.18 24.78
C VAL A 733 -45.96 6.66 24.06
N ARG A 734 -46.23 6.22 22.83
CA ARG A 734 -47.47 6.61 22.11
C ARG A 734 -48.73 5.87 22.58
N SER A 735 -48.62 4.88 23.47
CA SER A 735 -49.78 4.18 24.05
C SER A 735 -50.54 4.99 25.12
N HIS A 736 -49.99 6.14 25.59
CA HIS A 736 -50.59 6.96 26.65
C HIS A 736 -50.75 8.46 26.36
N ALA A 737 -50.37 8.95 25.17
CA ALA A 737 -50.57 10.35 24.80
C ALA A 737 -51.77 10.51 23.86
N SER A 738 -52.92 10.84 24.43
CA SER A 738 -54.06 11.37 23.68
C SER A 738 -53.73 12.76 23.11
N ASN A 739 -53.93 12.92 21.80
CA ASN A 739 -54.19 14.17 21.07
C ASN A 739 -53.52 15.45 21.59
N THR A 740 -52.31 15.73 21.12
CA THR A 740 -51.92 17.11 20.82
C THR A 740 -51.22 17.16 19.46
N ASN A 741 -51.77 17.97 18.55
CA ASN A 741 -51.15 18.31 17.28
C ASN A 741 -49.89 19.14 17.54
N SER A 742 -48.74 18.50 17.72
CA SER A 742 -47.44 19.15 17.65
C SER A 742 -46.85 18.91 16.26
N LEU A 743 -46.50 19.99 15.57
CA LEU A 743 -45.75 20.00 14.31
C LEU A 743 -44.62 18.96 14.36
N ALA A 744 -44.52 18.16 13.30
CA ALA A 744 -43.45 17.20 13.10
C ALA A 744 -42.09 17.90 13.15
N GLU A 745 -41.34 17.70 14.24
CA GLU A 745 -39.91 17.99 14.25
C GLU A 745 -39.19 16.99 13.32
N PRO A 746 -38.20 17.41 12.50
CA PRO A 746 -37.59 16.58 11.47
C PRO A 746 -36.55 15.57 11.99
N GLY A 747 -36.67 15.10 13.24
CA GLY A 747 -35.59 14.40 13.96
C GLY A 747 -35.88 12.96 14.41
N SER A 748 -36.96 12.32 13.96
CA SER A 748 -37.16 10.88 14.24
C SER A 748 -36.40 10.05 13.21
N ASP A 749 -35.16 9.70 13.51
CA ASP A 749 -34.36 8.74 12.73
C ASP A 749 -35.21 7.48 12.50
N ARG A 750 -35.58 7.21 11.24
CA ARG A 750 -36.38 6.03 10.91
C ARG A 750 -35.56 4.77 11.15
N VAL A 751 -36.21 3.69 11.56
CA VAL A 751 -35.54 2.44 11.96
C VAL A 751 -34.76 1.84 10.79
N ASP A 752 -35.25 2.02 9.57
CA ASP A 752 -34.58 1.60 8.34
C ASP A 752 -33.25 2.31 8.10
N GLN A 753 -33.18 3.64 8.31
CA GLN A 753 -31.95 4.42 8.20
C GLN A 753 -30.91 3.93 9.22
N LEU A 754 -31.36 3.57 10.43
CA LEU A 754 -30.50 2.98 11.44
C LEU A 754 -30.02 1.58 11.04
N VAL A 755 -30.88 0.72 10.51
CA VAL A 755 -30.45 -0.62 10.06
C VAL A 755 -29.47 -0.54 8.89
N SER A 756 -29.66 0.43 7.98
CA SER A 756 -28.77 0.64 6.83
C SER A 756 -27.34 1.03 7.22
N THR A 757 -27.13 1.58 8.41
CA THR A 757 -25.77 1.88 8.92
C THR A 757 -25.06 0.64 9.47
N PHE A 758 -25.81 -0.32 10.04
CA PHE A 758 -25.26 -1.54 10.66
C PHE A 758 -25.31 -2.79 9.78
N SER A 759 -26.06 -2.76 8.67
CA SER A 759 -26.23 -3.89 7.75
C SER A 759 -26.28 -3.41 6.32
N SER A 760 -25.53 -4.09 5.45
CA SER A 760 -25.63 -3.99 4.00
C SER A 760 -26.63 -4.98 3.39
N ASP A 761 -27.25 -5.87 4.18
CA ASP A 761 -28.20 -6.86 3.69
C ASP A 761 -29.54 -6.19 3.29
N PRO A 762 -29.91 -6.23 2.00
CA PRO A 762 -31.17 -5.65 1.52
C PRO A 762 -32.40 -6.22 2.22
N SER A 763 -32.34 -7.48 2.65
CA SER A 763 -33.45 -8.18 3.30
C SER A 763 -33.78 -7.56 4.66
N LEU A 764 -32.76 -7.24 5.45
CA LEU A 764 -32.92 -6.61 6.77
C LEU A 764 -33.38 -5.16 6.65
N ILE A 765 -32.86 -4.42 5.67
CA ILE A 765 -33.26 -3.04 5.41
C ILE A 765 -34.72 -2.99 4.96
N ALA A 766 -35.11 -3.83 3.99
CA ALA A 766 -36.48 -3.93 3.52
C ALA A 766 -37.45 -4.37 4.63
N PHE A 767 -37.03 -5.32 5.49
CA PHE A 767 -37.82 -5.74 6.64
C PHE A 767 -38.05 -4.60 7.63
N ALA A 768 -37.01 -3.80 7.92
CA ALA A 768 -37.16 -2.64 8.79
C ALA A 768 -38.14 -1.60 8.22
N GLN A 769 -38.06 -1.33 6.91
CA GLN A 769 -38.98 -0.41 6.22
C GLN A 769 -40.43 -0.89 6.21
N LEU A 770 -40.66 -2.17 5.98
CA LEU A 770 -42.00 -2.71 5.77
C LEU A 770 -42.69 -3.16 7.06
N CYS A 771 -41.94 -3.72 8.01
CA CYS A 771 -42.50 -4.37 9.20
C CYS A 771 -42.25 -3.58 10.50
N CYS A 772 -41.29 -2.65 10.52
CA CYS A 772 -40.93 -1.91 11.73
C CYS A 772 -41.33 -0.41 11.70
N ASP A 773 -41.65 0.15 10.53
CA ASP A 773 -42.10 1.55 10.43
C ASP A 773 -43.60 1.71 10.75
N SER A 774 -43.89 2.66 11.64
CA SER A 774 -45.22 2.94 12.24
C SER A 774 -46.30 3.51 11.29
N SER A 775 -46.18 3.36 9.98
CA SER A 775 -47.07 4.04 9.02
C SER A 775 -48.47 3.42 8.87
N SER A 776 -48.72 2.21 9.39
CA SER A 776 -50.06 1.59 9.42
C SER A 776 -50.70 1.67 10.80
N ASN A 777 -51.81 2.43 10.89
CA ASN A 777 -52.51 2.83 12.12
C ASN A 777 -53.54 1.79 12.66
N SER A 778 -53.19 0.50 12.79
CA SER A 778 -54.05 -0.51 13.42
C SER A 778 -53.58 -0.87 14.83
N ARG A 779 -54.44 -0.69 15.85
CA ARG A 779 -54.15 -1.06 17.26
C ARG A 779 -53.79 -2.55 17.47
N SER A 780 -54.15 -3.43 16.54
CA SER A 780 -53.84 -4.87 16.57
C SER A 780 -52.42 -5.22 16.12
N ASP A 781 -51.66 -4.28 15.56
CA ASP A 781 -50.34 -4.54 14.96
C ASP A 781 -49.16 -4.10 15.83
N VAL A 782 -49.42 -3.52 17.02
CA VAL A 782 -48.35 -3.06 17.94
C VAL A 782 -47.53 -4.23 18.48
N ASP A 783 -48.19 -5.32 18.91
CA ASP A 783 -47.52 -6.54 19.40
C ASP A 783 -46.65 -7.19 18.32
N PHE A 784 -47.11 -7.14 17.07
CA PHE A 784 -46.39 -7.67 15.92
C PHE A 784 -45.18 -6.80 15.58
N GLN A 785 -45.35 -5.47 15.61
CA GLN A 785 -44.27 -4.52 15.36
C GLN A 785 -43.17 -4.60 16.44
N GLU A 786 -43.54 -4.73 17.71
CA GLU A 786 -42.60 -4.94 18.82
C GLU A 786 -41.82 -6.25 18.66
N PHE A 787 -42.52 -7.32 18.28
CA PHE A 787 -41.88 -8.59 17.93
C PHE A 787 -40.89 -8.44 16.75
N CYS A 788 -41.30 -7.76 15.67
CA CYS A 788 -40.44 -7.54 14.51
C CYS A 788 -39.18 -6.76 14.88
N LEU A 789 -39.29 -5.72 15.71
CA LEU A 789 -38.14 -4.96 16.22
C LEU A 789 -37.20 -5.81 17.07
N GLN A 790 -37.72 -6.69 17.93
CA GLN A 790 -36.92 -7.57 18.77
C GLN A 790 -36.16 -8.63 17.96
N VAL A 791 -36.83 -9.22 16.97
CA VAL A 791 -36.22 -10.18 16.04
C VAL A 791 -35.16 -9.51 15.19
N LEU A 792 -35.44 -8.32 14.67
CA LEU A 792 -34.50 -7.52 13.89
C LEU A 792 -33.25 -7.19 14.71
N PHE A 793 -33.43 -6.73 15.95
CA PHE A 793 -32.31 -6.45 16.86
C PHE A 793 -31.45 -7.71 17.10
N GLU A 794 -32.07 -8.86 17.31
CA GLU A 794 -31.33 -10.11 17.49
C GLU A 794 -30.57 -10.51 16.22
N CYS A 795 -31.23 -10.49 15.06
CA CYS A 795 -30.64 -10.91 13.79
C CYS A 795 -29.44 -10.02 13.44
N VAL A 796 -29.54 -8.71 13.69
CA VAL A 796 -28.46 -7.75 13.48
C VAL A 796 -27.34 -7.95 14.51
N SER A 797 -27.66 -8.05 15.81
CA SER A 797 -26.64 -8.10 16.87
C SER A 797 -25.83 -9.39 16.89
N LYS A 798 -26.42 -10.51 16.46
CA LYS A 798 -25.77 -11.82 16.45
C LYS A 798 -25.18 -12.23 15.10
N ASP A 799 -25.25 -11.36 14.10
CA ASP A 799 -24.83 -11.66 12.73
C ASP A 799 -25.55 -12.89 12.13
N ARG A 800 -26.89 -12.92 12.24
CA ARG A 800 -27.74 -14.04 11.79
C ARG A 800 -28.96 -13.56 10.99
N PRO A 801 -28.79 -12.91 9.82
CA PRO A 801 -29.89 -12.42 9.00
C PRO A 801 -30.85 -13.53 8.55
N ALA A 802 -30.34 -14.73 8.24
CA ALA A 802 -31.15 -15.86 7.78
C ALA A 802 -32.21 -16.34 8.82
N LEU A 803 -32.01 -16.05 10.11
CA LEU A 803 -32.98 -16.42 11.15
C LEU A 803 -34.24 -15.55 11.13
N LEU A 804 -34.21 -14.41 10.46
CA LEU A 804 -35.38 -13.53 10.34
C LEU A 804 -36.58 -14.31 9.79
N GLN A 805 -36.39 -15.07 8.70
CA GLN A 805 -37.46 -15.87 8.10
C GLN A 805 -37.97 -16.95 9.07
N VAL A 806 -37.08 -17.59 9.81
CA VAL A 806 -37.45 -18.62 10.80
C VAL A 806 -38.32 -18.00 11.91
N TYR A 807 -37.92 -16.86 12.46
CA TYR A 807 -38.70 -16.16 13.48
C TYR A 807 -40.08 -15.74 12.98
N MET A 808 -40.17 -15.25 11.74
CA MET A 808 -41.45 -14.89 11.11
C MET A 808 -42.35 -16.11 10.89
N CYS A 809 -41.80 -17.23 10.42
CA CYS A 809 -42.54 -18.49 10.30
C CYS A 809 -43.07 -18.96 11.67
N LEU A 810 -42.25 -18.89 12.73
CA LEU A 810 -42.67 -19.28 14.08
C LEU A 810 -43.80 -18.40 14.62
N TYR A 811 -43.72 -17.09 14.38
CA TYR A 811 -44.79 -16.16 14.76
C TYR A 811 -46.08 -16.44 13.98
N ALA A 812 -45.98 -16.65 12.66
CA ALA A 812 -47.13 -16.96 11.81
C ALA A 812 -47.82 -18.27 12.23
N ILE A 813 -47.05 -19.30 12.61
CA ILE A 813 -47.60 -20.56 13.13
C ILE A 813 -48.41 -20.30 14.42
N ILE A 814 -47.85 -19.60 15.41
CA ILE A 814 -48.58 -19.32 16.66
C ILE A 814 -49.83 -18.48 16.39
N ARG A 815 -49.72 -17.45 15.56
CA ARG A 815 -50.85 -16.56 15.26
C ARG A 815 -51.97 -17.34 14.57
N SER A 816 -51.63 -18.16 13.58
CA SER A 816 -52.56 -19.08 12.94
C SER A 816 -53.23 -20.03 13.94
N MET A 817 -52.46 -20.62 14.86
CA MET A 817 -53.02 -21.49 15.91
C MET A 817 -53.95 -20.71 16.86
N THR A 818 -53.59 -19.47 17.21
CA THR A 818 -54.38 -18.61 18.11
C THR A 818 -55.70 -18.20 17.44
N ASP A 819 -55.64 -17.78 16.18
CA ASP A 819 -56.80 -17.39 15.39
C ASP A 819 -57.76 -18.57 15.18
N GLN A 820 -57.25 -19.79 14.98
CA GLN A 820 -58.05 -21.01 14.88
C GLN A 820 -58.71 -21.42 16.21
N VAL A 821 -58.08 -21.10 17.35
CA VAL A 821 -58.68 -21.31 18.68
C VAL A 821 -59.76 -20.27 18.98
N GLN A 822 -59.57 -19.02 18.54
CA GLN A 822 -60.49 -17.91 18.85
C GLN A 822 -61.68 -17.82 17.88
N ASN A 823 -61.48 -18.09 16.59
CA ASN A 823 -62.53 -18.01 15.57
C ASN A 823 -63.35 -19.32 15.48
N GLU A 824 -64.60 -19.21 14.98
CA GLU A 824 -65.47 -20.38 14.74
C GLU A 824 -65.24 -21.04 13.37
N ILE A 825 -64.61 -20.34 12.42
CA ILE A 825 -64.36 -20.81 11.05
C ILE A 825 -62.90 -21.23 10.90
N VAL A 826 -62.66 -22.51 10.55
CA VAL A 826 -61.33 -23.07 10.31
C VAL A 826 -60.97 -22.91 8.82
N LEU A 827 -59.91 -22.17 8.50
CA LEU A 827 -59.49 -21.90 7.12
C LEU A 827 -58.47 -22.91 6.56
N SER A 828 -57.74 -23.66 7.40
CA SER A 828 -56.83 -24.75 7.00
C SER A 828 -56.49 -25.69 8.17
N SER A 829 -56.29 -26.98 7.90
CA SER A 829 -56.08 -28.05 8.92
C SER A 829 -54.65 -28.61 8.92
N ASP A 830 -53.64 -27.75 9.02
CA ASP A 830 -52.24 -28.19 9.05
C ASP A 830 -51.79 -28.57 10.48
N SER A 831 -51.54 -29.87 10.70
CA SER A 831 -50.96 -30.39 11.94
C SER A 831 -49.43 -30.49 11.91
N LEU A 832 -48.81 -30.32 10.73
CA LEU A 832 -47.36 -30.46 10.54
C LEU A 832 -46.53 -29.42 11.31
N SER A 833 -47.11 -28.25 11.57
CA SER A 833 -46.47 -27.14 12.29
C SER A 833 -46.02 -27.53 13.70
N ILE A 834 -46.76 -28.40 14.40
CA ILE A 834 -46.40 -28.85 15.76
C ILE A 834 -45.19 -29.78 15.74
N SER A 835 -45.07 -30.64 14.73
CA SER A 835 -43.89 -31.49 14.53
C SER A 835 -42.63 -30.65 14.34
N ASP A 836 -42.71 -29.59 13.53
CA ASP A 836 -41.59 -28.69 13.26
C ASP A 836 -41.16 -27.93 14.52
N LEU A 837 -42.13 -27.44 15.30
CA LEU A 837 -41.87 -26.79 16.58
C LEU A 837 -41.19 -27.73 17.58
N LYS A 838 -41.65 -28.99 17.66
CA LYS A 838 -41.01 -30.00 18.51
C LYS A 838 -39.60 -30.31 18.08
N LEU A 839 -39.36 -30.42 16.78
CA LEU A 839 -38.03 -30.67 16.24
C LEU A 839 -37.08 -29.53 16.63
N LEU A 840 -37.52 -28.28 16.46
CA LEU A 840 -36.75 -27.09 16.84
C LEU A 840 -36.42 -27.08 18.35
N MET A 841 -37.39 -27.44 19.20
CA MET A 841 -37.19 -27.51 20.65
C MET A 841 -36.25 -28.65 21.05
N ALA A 842 -36.41 -29.83 20.46
CA ALA A 842 -35.55 -30.98 20.70
C ALA A 842 -34.10 -30.71 20.25
N TYR A 843 -33.93 -30.03 19.12
CA TYR A 843 -32.63 -29.57 18.63
C TYR A 843 -31.95 -28.64 19.63
N ASN A 844 -32.64 -27.59 20.10
CA ASN A 844 -32.09 -26.65 21.07
C ASN A 844 -31.82 -27.30 22.44
N GLU A 845 -32.66 -28.25 22.88
CA GLU A 845 -32.43 -28.98 24.12
C GLU A 845 -31.23 -29.94 24.02
N ALA A 846 -31.01 -30.55 22.86
CA ALA A 846 -29.81 -31.37 22.60
C ALA A 846 -28.54 -30.52 22.59
N LEU A 847 -28.62 -29.31 22.01
CA LEU A 847 -27.53 -28.34 21.96
C LEU A 847 -27.15 -27.84 23.37
N LEU A 848 -28.13 -27.42 24.18
CA LEU A 848 -27.90 -26.98 25.57
C LEU A 848 -27.33 -28.08 26.46
N ARG A 849 -27.66 -29.35 26.19
CA ARG A 849 -27.12 -30.51 26.92
C ARG A 849 -25.72 -30.93 26.44
N GLY A 850 -25.10 -30.19 25.52
CA GLY A 850 -23.75 -30.47 25.00
C GLY A 850 -23.64 -31.76 24.17
N ARG A 851 -24.77 -32.30 23.70
CA ARG A 851 -24.79 -33.53 22.87
C ARG A 851 -24.39 -33.27 21.42
N LEU A 852 -24.32 -32.00 21.02
CA LEU A 852 -23.92 -31.53 19.70
C LEU A 852 -22.63 -30.72 19.85
N THR A 853 -21.64 -30.97 18.99
CA THR A 853 -20.26 -30.45 19.07
C THR A 853 -20.08 -29.06 18.45
N THR A 854 -21.13 -28.25 18.34
CA THR A 854 -21.04 -26.90 17.74
C THR A 854 -20.64 -25.86 18.77
N SER A 855 -19.64 -25.03 18.43
CA SER A 855 -18.99 -24.04 19.29
C SER A 855 -19.77 -22.74 19.55
N SER A 856 -21.03 -22.63 19.13
CA SER A 856 -21.81 -21.39 19.22
C SER A 856 -22.98 -21.48 20.18
N ASP A 857 -23.23 -20.38 20.92
CA ASP A 857 -24.50 -20.07 21.56
C ASP A 857 -25.70 -20.48 20.68
N GLY A 858 -26.75 -21.01 21.31
CA GLY A 858 -27.94 -21.56 20.66
C GLY A 858 -28.41 -20.78 19.43
N THR A 859 -28.78 -21.48 18.36
CA THR A 859 -29.20 -20.85 17.08
C THR A 859 -30.37 -19.89 17.29
N VAL A 860 -31.36 -20.27 18.09
CA VAL A 860 -32.52 -19.45 18.48
C VAL A 860 -32.47 -19.14 19.99
N GLN A 861 -32.97 -17.99 20.40
CA GLN A 861 -33.05 -17.62 21.82
C GLN A 861 -33.83 -18.65 22.66
N SER A 862 -33.19 -19.17 23.72
CA SER A 862 -33.81 -20.11 24.66
C SER A 862 -35.02 -19.50 25.38
N LYS A 863 -34.96 -18.21 25.71
CA LYS A 863 -36.07 -17.46 26.32
C LYS A 863 -37.29 -17.39 25.40
N PHE A 864 -37.07 -17.10 24.11
CA PHE A 864 -38.13 -17.07 23.11
C PHE A 864 -38.78 -18.45 22.96
N LEU A 865 -37.98 -19.51 22.82
CA LEU A 865 -38.50 -20.89 22.74
C LEU A 865 -39.23 -21.32 24.01
N GLY A 866 -38.76 -20.87 25.19
CA GLY A 866 -39.45 -21.10 26.46
C GLY A 866 -40.81 -20.43 26.51
N SER A 867 -40.91 -19.18 26.04
CA SER A 867 -42.18 -18.46 25.89
C SER A 867 -43.11 -19.16 24.91
N LEU A 868 -42.57 -19.58 23.76
CA LEU A 868 -43.29 -20.32 22.72
C LEU A 868 -43.90 -21.62 23.29
N ARG A 869 -43.09 -22.40 24.02
CA ARG A 869 -43.54 -23.63 24.72
C ARG A 869 -44.70 -23.36 25.66
N LYS A 870 -44.60 -22.28 26.45
CA LYS A 870 -45.64 -21.90 27.42
C LYS A 870 -46.93 -21.52 26.71
N ARG A 871 -46.86 -20.67 25.68
CA ARG A 871 -48.02 -20.18 24.93
C ARG A 871 -48.74 -21.31 24.18
N ILE A 872 -48.01 -22.24 23.57
CA ILE A 872 -48.59 -23.45 22.96
C ILE A 872 -49.26 -24.32 24.03
N GLY A 873 -48.62 -24.50 25.19
CA GLY A 873 -49.21 -25.22 26.31
C GLY A 873 -50.51 -24.59 26.82
N GLU A 874 -50.58 -23.26 26.89
CA GLU A 874 -51.78 -22.50 27.25
C GLU A 874 -52.89 -22.65 26.20
N LEU A 875 -52.57 -22.52 24.91
CA LEU A 875 -53.53 -22.70 23.81
C LEU A 875 -54.14 -24.10 23.79
N ILE A 876 -53.33 -25.14 23.98
CA ILE A 876 -53.78 -26.52 23.97
C ILE A 876 -54.61 -26.86 25.23
N ASN A 877 -54.31 -26.23 26.37
CA ASN A 877 -55.05 -26.43 27.62
C ASN A 877 -56.27 -25.50 27.77
N TYR A 878 -56.54 -24.61 26.79
CA TYR A 878 -57.59 -23.61 26.86
C TYR A 878 -59.02 -24.21 26.83
N SER A 879 -59.21 -25.37 26.19
CA SER A 879 -60.52 -26.01 26.06
C SER A 879 -60.65 -27.28 26.91
N GLU A 880 -61.62 -27.30 27.83
CA GLU A 880 -62.02 -28.49 28.60
C GLU A 880 -62.62 -29.59 27.70
N GLU A 881 -63.13 -29.24 26.52
CA GLU A 881 -63.72 -30.18 25.55
C GLU A 881 -62.69 -31.18 25.01
N VAL A 882 -61.43 -30.77 24.90
CA VAL A 882 -60.32 -31.63 24.46
C VAL A 882 -60.09 -32.78 25.44
N LYS A 883 -60.29 -32.57 26.75
CA LYS A 883 -60.17 -33.64 27.75
C LYS A 883 -61.29 -34.67 27.62
N THR A 884 -62.50 -34.23 27.30
CA THR A 884 -63.63 -35.14 27.05
C THR A 884 -63.43 -35.95 25.77
N ASP A 885 -62.94 -35.32 24.70
CA ASP A 885 -62.63 -35.97 23.43
C ASP A 885 -61.44 -36.93 23.51
N LEU A 886 -60.47 -36.63 24.39
CA LEU A 886 -59.35 -37.52 24.66
C LEU A 886 -59.79 -38.79 25.42
N ARG A 887 -60.75 -38.68 26.33
CA ARG A 887 -61.33 -39.85 27.02
C ARG A 887 -62.12 -40.74 26.05
N THR A 888 -62.90 -40.16 25.14
CA THR A 888 -63.61 -40.93 24.11
C THR A 888 -62.64 -41.57 23.11
N TYR A 889 -61.56 -40.88 22.75
CA TYR A 889 -60.48 -41.41 21.90
C TYR A 889 -59.77 -42.61 22.53
N PHE A 890 -59.47 -42.57 23.83
CA PHE A 890 -58.87 -43.72 24.54
C PHE A 890 -59.85 -44.90 24.73
N ALA A 891 -61.13 -44.61 25.00
CA ALA A 891 -62.13 -45.65 25.24
C ALA A 891 -62.57 -46.37 23.96
N SER A 892 -62.76 -45.63 22.86
CA SER A 892 -63.37 -46.15 21.63
C SER A 892 -62.40 -46.26 20.44
N GLY A 893 -61.25 -45.59 20.50
CA GLY A 893 -60.31 -45.49 19.37
C GLY A 893 -60.84 -44.65 18.19
N LYS A 894 -61.99 -43.99 18.34
CA LYS A 894 -62.62 -43.16 17.31
C LYS A 894 -62.29 -41.69 17.52
N TRP A 895 -62.15 -40.95 16.42
CA TRP A 895 -62.04 -39.50 16.42
C TRP A 895 -63.43 -38.86 16.68
N PRO A 896 -63.49 -37.62 17.21
CA PRO A 896 -64.74 -36.86 17.37
C PRO A 896 -65.58 -36.79 16.08
N ASP A 897 -66.91 -36.87 16.19
CA ASP A 897 -67.81 -36.80 15.03
C ASP A 897 -67.72 -35.43 14.31
N LYS A 898 -67.67 -35.43 12.98
CA LYS A 898 -67.61 -34.22 12.13
C LYS A 898 -68.74 -33.21 12.40
N LEU A 899 -69.86 -33.66 12.97
CA LEU A 899 -71.02 -32.84 13.32
C LEU A 899 -70.79 -31.88 14.51
N ARG A 900 -69.77 -32.11 15.36
CA ARG A 900 -69.40 -31.20 16.47
C ARG A 900 -68.42 -30.09 16.07
N GLY A 901 -68.04 -30.01 14.80
CA GLY A 901 -67.16 -28.98 14.24
C GLY A 901 -65.71 -29.44 14.00
N GLU A 902 -65.10 -28.97 12.91
CA GLU A 902 -63.72 -29.30 12.51
C GLU A 902 -62.65 -28.86 13.53
N LYS A 903 -63.00 -27.92 14.42
CA LYS A 903 -62.16 -27.38 15.49
C LYS A 903 -61.74 -28.43 16.52
N CYS A 904 -62.67 -29.30 16.95
CA CYS A 904 -62.38 -30.34 17.96
C CYS A 904 -61.40 -31.40 17.41
N LEU A 905 -61.54 -31.76 16.12
CA LEU A 905 -60.62 -32.67 15.44
C LEU A 905 -59.20 -32.13 15.38
N LEU A 906 -59.06 -30.84 15.04
CA LEU A 906 -57.77 -30.16 14.94
C LEU A 906 -57.10 -30.03 16.31
N LEU A 907 -57.83 -29.56 17.33
CA LEU A 907 -57.32 -29.43 18.70
C LEU A 907 -56.89 -30.76 19.31
N LEU A 908 -57.67 -31.83 19.08
CA LEU A 908 -57.29 -33.17 19.51
C LEU A 908 -56.02 -33.65 18.78
N SER A 909 -55.90 -33.41 17.46
CA SER A 909 -54.69 -33.76 16.70
C SER A 909 -53.45 -33.06 17.25
N TRP A 910 -53.57 -31.78 17.60
CA TRP A 910 -52.51 -30.97 18.18
C TRP A 910 -52.13 -31.45 19.57
N TYR A 911 -53.12 -31.78 20.42
CA TYR A 911 -52.90 -32.31 21.75
C TYR A 911 -52.15 -33.65 21.70
N LEU A 912 -52.59 -34.57 20.84
CA LEU A 912 -51.98 -35.89 20.66
C LEU A 912 -50.52 -35.76 20.23
N GLN A 913 -50.27 -34.90 19.24
CA GLN A 913 -48.92 -34.65 18.76
C GLN A 913 -48.08 -33.96 19.84
N TRP A 914 -48.52 -32.83 20.44
CA TRP A 914 -47.77 -32.02 21.41
C TRP A 914 -47.31 -32.79 22.65
N PHE A 915 -48.15 -33.66 23.21
CA PHE A 915 -47.81 -34.43 24.39
C PHE A 915 -47.26 -35.84 24.12
N ASN A 916 -47.00 -36.17 22.84
CA ASN A 916 -46.53 -37.48 22.38
C ASN A 916 -47.46 -38.62 22.81
N VAL A 917 -48.78 -38.43 22.67
CA VAL A 917 -49.76 -39.42 23.10
C VAL A 917 -49.65 -40.68 22.22
N PRO A 918 -49.42 -41.87 22.80
CA PRO A 918 -49.31 -43.11 22.05
C PRO A 918 -50.68 -43.53 21.51
N SER A 919 -50.69 -44.39 20.50
CA SER A 919 -51.94 -44.89 19.94
C SER A 919 -52.78 -45.63 20.99
N PRO A 920 -54.12 -45.62 20.89
CA PRO A 920 -55.01 -46.29 21.85
C PRO A 920 -54.63 -47.77 22.08
N SER A 921 -54.16 -48.46 21.04
CA SER A 921 -53.69 -49.85 21.12
C SER A 921 -52.48 -50.03 22.06
N VAL A 922 -51.56 -49.07 22.10
CA VAL A 922 -50.38 -49.08 22.96
C VAL A 922 -50.77 -48.75 24.40
N VAL A 923 -51.70 -47.79 24.59
CA VAL A 923 -52.26 -47.48 25.91
C VAL A 923 -52.98 -48.70 26.48
N GLN A 924 -53.89 -49.33 25.74
CA GLN A 924 -54.62 -50.52 26.21
C GLN A 924 -53.69 -51.69 26.56
N LYS A 925 -52.62 -51.92 25.78
CA LYS A 925 -51.58 -52.91 26.10
C LYS A 925 -50.83 -52.58 27.40
N ALA A 926 -50.53 -51.30 27.64
CA ALA A 926 -49.90 -50.85 28.89
C ALA A 926 -50.87 -51.03 30.08
N LEU A 927 -52.15 -50.69 29.91
CA LEU A 927 -53.20 -50.86 30.92
C LEU A 927 -53.40 -52.32 31.30
N ALA A 928 -53.45 -53.23 30.33
CA ALA A 928 -53.60 -54.67 30.57
C ALA A 928 -52.44 -55.25 31.41
N LYS A 929 -51.21 -54.75 31.23
CA LYS A 929 -50.03 -55.15 32.02
C LYS A 929 -50.01 -54.58 33.44
N ILE A 930 -50.70 -53.46 33.67
CA ILE A 930 -50.72 -52.73 34.94
C ILE A 930 -51.89 -53.14 35.84
N LYS A 931 -53.06 -53.45 35.27
CA LYS A 931 -54.27 -53.93 35.99
C LYS A 931 -54.02 -55.02 37.04
N PRO A 932 -53.17 -56.06 36.83
CA PRO A 932 -52.94 -57.08 37.84
C PRO A 932 -52.01 -56.65 39.01
N LYS A 933 -51.39 -55.46 38.96
CA LYS A 933 -50.35 -55.03 39.92
C LYS A 933 -50.74 -53.82 40.81
N LEU A 934 -51.91 -53.21 40.61
CA LEU A 934 -52.39 -52.11 41.46
C LEU A 934 -53.24 -52.64 42.61
N LYS A 935 -52.74 -52.53 43.85
CA LYS A 935 -53.60 -52.70 45.03
C LYS A 935 -53.72 -51.48 45.94
N THR A 936 -52.89 -50.43 45.86
CA THR A 936 -53.10 -49.24 46.72
C THR A 936 -52.30 -47.96 46.37
N SER A 937 -51.41 -47.94 45.37
CA SER A 937 -50.62 -46.74 45.03
C SER A 937 -50.96 -46.16 43.65
N SER A 938 -50.76 -44.85 43.49
CA SER A 938 -51.07 -44.11 42.26
C SER A 938 -50.47 -44.79 41.02
N SER A 939 -51.27 -44.95 39.95
CA SER A 939 -50.83 -45.66 38.73
C SER A 939 -49.80 -44.87 37.90
N VAL A 940 -49.59 -43.59 38.24
CA VAL A 940 -48.78 -42.61 37.52
C VAL A 940 -47.30 -43.02 37.37
N PRO A 941 -46.57 -43.49 38.41
CA PRO A 941 -45.17 -43.90 38.26
C PRO A 941 -44.98 -45.13 37.38
N LEU A 942 -45.90 -46.11 37.48
CA LEU A 942 -45.89 -47.33 36.66
C LEU A 942 -46.17 -47.01 35.18
N LEU A 943 -47.13 -46.13 34.92
CA LEU A 943 -47.43 -45.64 33.57
C LEU A 943 -46.27 -44.83 32.99
N ARG A 944 -45.58 -44.02 33.79
CA ARG A 944 -44.39 -43.26 33.37
C ARG A 944 -43.24 -44.18 32.94
N LEU A 945 -43.09 -45.33 33.59
CA LEU A 945 -42.06 -46.31 33.26
C LEU A 945 -42.37 -47.06 31.95
N MET A 946 -43.64 -47.39 31.70
CA MET A 946 -44.09 -48.06 30.48
C MET A 946 -44.17 -47.13 29.27
N LEU A 947 -44.44 -45.85 29.50
CA LEU A 947 -44.56 -44.83 28.45
C LEU A 947 -43.59 -43.66 28.75
N PRO A 948 -42.27 -43.86 28.54
CA PRO A 948 -41.25 -42.90 28.95
C PRO A 948 -41.26 -41.60 28.12
N ARG A 949 -41.83 -41.62 26.90
CA ARG A 949 -41.84 -40.49 25.96
C ARG A 949 -43.07 -39.58 26.07
N THR A 950 -44.12 -40.01 26.76
CA THR A 950 -45.36 -39.25 26.99
C THR A 950 -45.17 -38.18 28.04
N HIS A 951 -45.90 -37.07 27.94
CA HIS A 951 -45.88 -36.04 28.98
C HIS A 951 -46.64 -36.48 30.25
N VAL A 952 -46.25 -35.94 31.41
CA VAL A 952 -46.81 -36.32 32.73
C VAL A 952 -48.31 -35.98 32.82
N THR A 953 -48.74 -34.88 32.22
CA THR A 953 -50.16 -34.46 32.18
C THR A 953 -51.06 -35.50 31.51
N VAL A 954 -50.58 -36.12 30.44
CA VAL A 954 -51.33 -37.19 29.76
C VAL A 954 -51.32 -38.46 30.57
N ILE A 955 -50.21 -38.77 31.24
CA ILE A 955 -50.13 -39.93 32.14
C ILE A 955 -51.13 -39.78 33.30
N SER A 956 -51.31 -38.58 33.86
CA SER A 956 -52.32 -38.32 34.87
C SER A 956 -53.75 -38.45 34.32
N GLU A 957 -54.01 -38.03 33.08
CA GLU A 957 -55.34 -38.21 32.45
C GLU A 957 -55.62 -39.67 32.08
N ILE A 958 -54.61 -40.43 31.67
CA ILE A 958 -54.72 -41.88 31.49
C ILE A 958 -55.02 -42.54 32.85
N SER A 959 -54.35 -42.12 33.93
CA SER A 959 -54.64 -42.59 35.29
C SER A 959 -56.03 -42.19 35.80
N SER A 960 -56.55 -41.02 35.43
CA SER A 960 -57.89 -40.57 35.82
C SER A 960 -58.96 -41.36 35.07
N SER A 961 -58.76 -41.62 33.77
CA SER A 961 -59.65 -42.45 32.96
C SER A 961 -59.75 -43.90 33.45
N LEU A 962 -58.63 -44.44 33.99
CA LEU A 962 -58.55 -45.75 34.66
C LEU A 962 -59.35 -45.82 35.97
N LEU A 963 -59.49 -44.71 36.68
CA LEU A 963 -60.25 -44.63 37.93
C LEU A 963 -61.75 -44.40 37.69
N SER A 964 -62.13 -43.88 36.52
CA SER A 964 -63.52 -43.70 36.08
C SER A 964 -64.12 -44.91 35.36
N SER A 965 -63.31 -45.94 35.07
CA SER A 965 -63.70 -47.22 34.46
C SER A 965 -63.64 -48.35 35.48
#